data_AF-A0A4Z0QRZ3-F1
#
_entry.id   AF-A0A4Z0QRZ3-F1
#
_cell.length_a   1.000
_cell.length_b   1.000
_cell.length_c   1.000
_cell.angle_alpha   90.00
_cell.angle_beta   90.00
_cell.angle_gamma   90.00
#
_symmetry.space_group_name_H-M   'P 1'
#
loop_
_entity.id
_entity.type
_entity.pdbx_description
1 polymer ?
#
loop_
_entity_poly.entity_id
_entity_poly.type
_entity_poly.pdbx_seq_one_letter_code
_entity_poly.pdbx_strand_id
1 'polypeptide(L)'
;MRKTTKALATLVIAGMAFTMVPFNVFASGTVPTRLAGTTAEQTAVKIADQTGWTGTAILASSASYGMVDALTSGPLASYLKAPILLTGAGNVLDPATKDELIKLVVTKVYVTSGTAVISQGVLNELKAMNITVIPLGGVDRLETSVNIAKLMVALGAPVTKVAVAYGWLIQDALSIASIASHASQPILLTNSTGLSASAQAFLKEAPGIIASDVIGGTGVIYGSVLTQLPTPTRHSGITAYDTNEQVIKDFATSLEFNQVYLANGVTGIDALSGAPLAAQTKSAIVLTDGVTLPVAGAFVKGKMSTNSVVTALGGEAVVSENQRNLGTAAVDATVQTAMVGKKIEDMANKYDIPPVLVKAIAWMESGWKQYKLDPTTGQPLTDQPFISADGGIGIMQISPANYLEYDVARLKTDLDYNLEVGCQILNNKWRANPKIGDGNRNVLENWYFAVWAYNAWTEQNNPNYYTGQDAYQDKVFGLMGQKYNSAITFAPGATKLPKSLLPLVNPPKLSSCWSTPTPAHIGDLAFDPESLMTNGDYWYNYYIALQPRGDYYAQALGFYNTLYSSPLVTVADKTIVSQKILSTYGKLLDSADALVLENKDTSYATAAKYYWTVLQGPILDPKITDRARTGYQNAAAKAN
;
A
#
# COMPACT_ATOMS: atom_id res chain seq x y z
N MET A 1 -15.81 81.27 48.00
CA MET A 1 -14.40 80.84 47.92
C MET A 1 -14.35 79.31 47.95
N ARG A 2 -13.62 78.71 46.98
CA ARG A 2 -12.92 77.40 46.95
C ARG A 2 -13.49 76.23 47.79
N LYS A 3 -13.93 75.15 47.12
CA LYS A 3 -13.23 73.83 46.98
C LYS A 3 -13.13 73.07 48.33
N THR A 4 -13.46 71.80 48.50
CA THR A 4 -13.67 70.68 47.59
C THR A 4 -14.32 69.52 48.36
N THR A 5 -14.99 68.68 47.60
CA THR A 5 -15.78 67.48 47.87
C THR A 5 -15.10 66.37 48.68
N LYS A 6 -15.93 65.73 49.52
CA LYS A 6 -15.75 64.37 50.04
C LYS A 6 -15.74 63.37 48.88
N ALA A 7 -14.78 62.44 48.87
CA ALA A 7 -14.94 61.10 48.31
C ALA A 7 -13.80 60.20 48.81
N LEU A 8 -13.98 59.69 50.04
CA LEU A 8 -13.21 58.59 50.59
C LEU A 8 -14.12 57.35 50.52
N ALA A 9 -14.06 56.59 49.42
CA ALA A 9 -14.56 55.20 49.30
C ALA A 9 -14.57 54.77 47.82
N THR A 10 -13.41 54.55 47.20
CA THR A 10 -13.28 53.74 45.97
C THR A 10 -11.81 53.54 45.65
N LEU A 11 -11.09 52.72 46.43
CA LEU A 11 -9.81 52.17 45.96
C LEU A 11 -9.33 50.94 46.75
N VAL A 12 -10.22 49.98 47.04
CA VAL A 12 -9.80 48.66 47.59
C VAL A 12 -10.44 47.47 46.87
N ILE A 13 -11.38 47.67 45.92
CA ILE A 13 -12.08 46.55 45.25
C ILE A 13 -11.54 46.25 43.82
N ALA A 14 -10.58 47.03 43.30
CA ALA A 14 -10.03 46.80 41.95
C ALA A 14 -8.73 45.98 41.91
N GLY A 15 -8.14 45.62 43.07
CA GLY A 15 -6.83 44.95 43.16
C GLY A 15 -6.85 43.45 43.46
N MET A 16 -8.02 42.84 43.66
CA MET A 16 -8.19 41.41 43.96
C MET A 16 -9.07 40.69 42.92
N ALA A 17 -9.04 41.12 41.66
CA ALA A 17 -9.82 40.51 40.57
C ALA A 17 -8.94 39.84 39.49
N PHE A 18 -7.66 39.58 39.77
CA PHE A 18 -6.72 39.04 38.77
C PHE A 18 -5.81 37.92 39.30
N THR A 19 -6.35 36.94 40.04
CA THR A 19 -5.64 35.66 40.31
C THR A 19 -6.57 34.45 40.41
N MET A 20 -7.66 34.43 39.64
CA MET A 20 -8.33 33.16 39.32
C MET A 20 -8.41 33.07 37.80
N VAL A 21 -7.27 32.70 37.19
CA VAL A 21 -7.34 31.98 35.91
C VAL A 21 -8.26 30.79 36.20
N PRO A 22 -9.37 30.61 35.49
CA PRO A 22 -10.12 29.38 35.64
C PRO A 22 -9.14 28.27 35.28
N PHE A 23 -8.74 27.48 36.27
CA PHE A 23 -8.34 26.13 35.99
C PHE A 23 -9.55 25.58 35.23
N ASN A 24 -9.40 25.40 33.92
CA ASN A 24 -10.30 24.55 33.18
C ASN A 24 -10.14 23.19 33.86
N VAL A 25 -10.98 22.94 34.85
CA VAL A 25 -11.33 21.60 35.28
C VAL A 25 -11.90 21.00 34.01
N PHE A 26 -11.03 20.35 33.24
CA PHE A 26 -11.47 19.45 32.20
C PHE A 26 -12.33 18.45 32.95
N ALA A 27 -13.64 18.59 32.79
CA ALA A 27 -14.53 17.48 33.02
C ALA A 27 -13.87 16.27 32.34
N SER A 28 -13.91 15.11 32.99
CA SER A 28 -13.59 13.81 32.39
C SER A 28 -14.59 13.55 31.25
N GLY A 29 -14.52 14.34 30.19
CA GLY A 29 -15.25 14.16 28.98
C GLY A 29 -14.69 12.92 28.33
N THR A 30 -15.56 11.96 28.03
CA THR A 30 -15.23 10.85 27.16
C THR A 30 -14.57 11.41 25.90
N VAL A 31 -13.35 10.94 25.60
CA VAL A 31 -12.71 11.26 24.32
C VAL A 31 -13.72 10.94 23.22
N PRO A 32 -13.92 11.84 22.22
CA PRO A 32 -14.86 11.58 21.14
C PRO A 32 -14.65 10.20 20.52
N THR A 33 -15.72 9.57 20.05
CA THR A 33 -15.62 8.28 19.35
C THR A 33 -14.80 8.38 18.06
N ARG A 34 -14.55 9.60 17.55
CA ARG A 34 -13.68 9.81 16.39
C ARG A 34 -12.93 11.13 16.52
N LEU A 35 -11.63 11.07 16.24
CA LEU A 35 -10.75 12.22 16.10
C LEU A 35 -10.26 12.25 14.65
N ALA A 36 -10.78 13.18 13.86
CA ALA A 36 -10.51 13.22 12.42
C ALA A 36 -10.65 14.64 11.85
N GLY A 37 -9.79 14.95 10.88
CA GLY A 37 -9.98 16.04 9.92
C GLY A 37 -10.05 15.49 8.49
N THR A 38 -10.10 16.39 7.50
CA THR A 38 -10.05 15.98 6.07
C THR A 38 -8.65 15.61 5.61
N THR A 39 -7.62 15.98 6.38
CA THR A 39 -6.21 15.62 6.17
C THR A 39 -5.58 15.05 7.44
N ALA A 40 -4.41 14.42 7.32
CA ALA A 40 -3.67 13.89 8.46
C ALA A 40 -3.25 15.00 9.45
N GLU A 41 -2.86 16.18 8.93
CA GLU A 41 -2.52 17.35 9.74
C GLU A 41 -3.70 17.81 10.59
N GLN A 42 -4.89 17.89 10.01
CA GLN A 42 -6.09 18.24 10.75
C GLN A 42 -6.50 17.14 11.75
N THR A 43 -6.30 15.86 11.43
CA THR A 43 -6.50 14.77 12.39
C THR A 43 -5.53 14.90 13.57
N ALA A 44 -4.26 15.19 13.32
CA ALA A 44 -3.26 15.43 14.35
C ALA A 44 -3.63 16.62 15.25
N VAL A 45 -4.22 17.69 14.69
CA VAL A 45 -4.80 18.80 15.45
C VAL A 45 -5.95 18.33 16.36
N LYS A 46 -6.88 17.52 15.84
CA LYS A 46 -7.98 16.96 16.66
C LYS A 46 -7.50 16.04 17.76
N ILE A 47 -6.38 15.35 17.55
CA ILE A 47 -5.72 14.54 18.58
C ILE A 47 -5.05 15.46 19.62
N ALA A 48 -4.32 16.48 19.18
CA ALA A 48 -3.65 17.44 20.05
C ALA A 48 -4.63 18.14 21.00
N ASP A 49 -5.82 18.51 20.50
CA ASP A 49 -6.94 19.06 21.28
C ASP A 49 -7.27 18.23 22.54
N GLN A 50 -7.14 16.90 22.46
CA GLN A 50 -7.48 16.00 23.57
C GLN A 50 -6.36 15.87 24.61
N THR A 51 -5.14 16.27 24.27
CA THR A 51 -3.99 16.13 25.19
C THR A 51 -3.97 17.19 26.30
N GLY A 52 -4.51 18.37 25.99
CA GLY A 52 -4.45 19.56 26.87
C GLY A 52 -3.03 20.14 27.03
N TRP A 53 -2.08 19.73 26.21
CA TRP A 53 -0.67 20.13 26.31
C TRP A 53 -0.39 21.44 25.58
N THR A 54 0.56 22.23 26.10
CA THR A 54 0.93 23.56 25.56
C THR A 54 2.43 23.78 25.65
N GLY A 55 2.95 24.81 24.96
CA GLY A 55 4.33 25.27 25.09
C GLY A 55 5.38 24.51 24.29
N THR A 56 5.20 23.20 24.06
CA THR A 56 6.12 22.35 23.29
C THR A 56 5.35 21.49 22.30
N ALA A 57 5.88 21.26 21.09
CA ALA A 57 5.34 20.30 20.13
C ALA A 57 6.45 19.46 19.46
N ILE A 58 6.08 18.29 18.95
CA ILE A 58 6.88 17.54 17.98
C ILE A 58 6.31 17.82 16.59
N LEU A 59 7.18 18.12 15.62
CA LEU A 59 6.78 18.29 14.23
C LEU A 59 7.34 17.14 13.39
N ALA A 60 6.45 16.44 12.70
CA ALA A 60 6.75 15.33 11.82
C ALA A 60 6.21 15.58 10.40
N SER A 61 6.77 14.87 9.42
CA SER A 61 6.28 14.91 8.05
C SER A 61 5.06 14.00 7.87
N SER A 62 4.01 14.49 7.21
CA SER A 62 2.88 13.68 6.75
C SER A 62 3.16 12.91 5.44
N ALA A 63 4.24 13.26 4.72
CA ALA A 63 4.67 12.53 3.54
C ALA A 63 5.23 11.15 3.91
N SER A 64 4.89 10.12 3.14
CA SER A 64 5.14 8.71 3.48
C SER A 64 6.60 8.36 3.77
N TYR A 65 7.57 8.97 3.08
CA TYR A 65 8.99 8.72 3.35
C TYR A 65 9.45 9.35 4.68
N GLY A 66 8.98 10.56 4.99
CA GLY A 66 9.35 11.31 6.20
C GLY A 66 8.59 10.90 7.46
N MET A 67 7.40 10.32 7.31
CA MET A 67 6.59 9.83 8.43
C MET A 67 7.35 8.79 9.27
N VAL A 68 8.16 7.94 8.63
CA VAL A 68 8.87 6.85 9.31
C VAL A 68 9.97 7.38 10.24
N ASP A 69 10.53 8.55 9.96
CA ASP A 69 11.51 9.19 10.82
C ASP A 69 10.90 9.55 12.19
N ALA A 70 9.61 9.91 12.18
CA ALA A 70 8.88 10.27 13.39
C ALA A 70 8.33 9.06 14.17
N LEU A 71 8.37 7.85 13.60
CA LEU A 71 7.74 6.63 14.15
C LEU A 71 8.07 6.36 15.63
N THR A 72 9.25 6.79 16.05
CA THR A 72 9.80 6.57 17.39
C THR A 72 9.61 7.75 18.34
N SER A 73 8.85 8.78 17.94
CA SER A 73 8.71 10.04 18.68
C SER A 73 7.68 10.01 19.80
N GLY A 74 6.79 9.02 19.82
CA GLY A 74 5.75 8.89 20.86
C GLY A 74 6.31 8.98 22.30
N PRO A 75 7.38 8.24 22.65
CA PRO A 75 8.00 8.32 23.96
C PRO A 75 8.55 9.70 24.31
N LEU A 76 9.24 10.36 23.37
CA LEU A 76 9.73 11.72 23.59
C LEU A 76 8.57 12.72 23.73
N ALA A 77 7.56 12.63 22.87
CA ALA A 77 6.35 13.45 22.89
C ALA A 77 5.63 13.35 24.25
N SER A 78 5.46 12.13 24.74
CA SER A 78 4.78 11.88 26.03
C SER A 78 5.60 12.37 27.22
N TYR A 79 6.93 12.15 27.19
CA TYR A 79 7.84 12.64 28.22
C TYR A 79 7.84 14.18 28.31
N LEU A 80 7.85 14.84 27.15
CA LEU A 80 7.80 16.30 27.04
C LEU A 80 6.42 16.90 27.28
N LYS A 81 5.36 16.06 27.34
CA LYS A 81 3.96 16.51 27.27
C LYS A 81 3.76 17.44 26.07
N ALA A 82 4.09 16.93 24.89
CA ALA A 82 4.07 17.65 23.62
C ALA A 82 3.27 16.85 22.58
N PRO A 83 2.27 17.44 21.89
CA PRO A 83 1.55 16.75 20.83
C PRO A 83 2.46 16.56 19.61
N ILE A 84 2.17 15.53 18.82
CA ILE A 84 2.79 15.33 17.50
C ILE A 84 1.90 16.00 16.47
N LEU A 85 2.39 17.08 15.87
CA LEU A 85 1.77 17.79 14.76
C LEU A 85 2.47 17.45 13.45
N LEU A 86 1.78 17.66 12.33
CA LEU A 86 2.21 17.17 11.03
C LEU A 86 2.32 18.30 10.01
N THR A 87 3.24 18.16 9.06
CA THR A 87 3.33 19.07 7.90
C THR A 87 3.68 18.28 6.65
N GLY A 88 3.13 18.70 5.50
CA GLY A 88 3.44 18.09 4.21
C GLY A 88 4.83 18.47 3.67
N ALA A 89 5.19 17.91 2.51
CA ALA A 89 6.48 18.12 1.82
C ALA A 89 6.64 19.51 1.15
N GLY A 90 5.81 20.48 1.54
CA GLY A 90 5.80 21.83 0.97
C GLY A 90 6.95 22.72 1.49
N ASN A 91 7.05 23.93 0.92
CA ASN A 91 8.00 24.94 1.38
C ASN A 91 7.45 25.86 2.49
N VAL A 92 6.23 25.61 2.96
CA VAL A 92 5.54 26.39 3.99
C VAL A 92 4.93 25.42 5.00
N LEU A 93 4.79 25.88 6.25
CA LEU A 93 4.18 25.10 7.31
C LEU A 93 2.70 24.87 6.98
N ASP A 94 2.19 23.66 7.24
CA ASP A 94 0.77 23.37 7.06
C ASP A 94 -0.09 24.38 7.86
N PRO A 95 -1.13 25.00 7.24
CA PRO A 95 -1.94 26.00 7.90
C PRO A 95 -2.63 25.52 9.18
N ALA A 96 -3.14 24.28 9.21
CA ALA A 96 -3.82 23.76 10.39
C ALA A 96 -2.82 23.54 11.53
N THR A 97 -1.62 23.04 11.22
CA THR A 97 -0.54 22.92 12.19
C THR A 97 -0.05 24.27 12.69
N LYS A 98 0.06 25.27 11.81
CA LYS A 98 0.43 26.63 12.19
C LYS A 98 -0.56 27.24 13.19
N ASP A 99 -1.85 27.14 12.89
CA ASP A 99 -2.91 27.63 13.77
C ASP A 99 -2.87 26.91 15.12
N GLU A 100 -2.59 25.61 15.11
CA GLU A 100 -2.47 24.82 16.33
C GLU A 100 -1.27 25.22 17.19
N LEU A 101 -0.10 25.45 16.59
CA LEU A 101 1.07 25.94 17.31
C LEU A 101 0.80 27.28 18.01
N ILE A 102 0.05 28.17 17.36
CA ILE A 102 -0.38 29.46 17.94
C ILE A 102 -1.34 29.21 19.11
N LYS A 103 -2.36 28.38 18.90
CA LYS A 103 -3.38 28.05 19.91
C LYS A 103 -2.76 27.43 21.17
N LEU A 104 -1.78 26.54 20.98
CA LEU A 104 -1.08 25.83 22.06
C LEU A 104 0.08 26.66 22.64
N VAL A 105 0.28 27.90 22.18
CA VAL A 105 1.32 28.83 22.65
C VAL A 105 2.72 28.16 22.63
N VAL A 106 3.01 27.46 21.53
CA VAL A 106 4.26 26.69 21.42
C VAL A 106 5.45 27.63 21.28
N THR A 107 6.50 27.39 22.07
CA THR A 107 7.77 28.13 22.05
C THR A 107 8.95 27.25 21.66
N LYS A 108 8.77 25.92 21.66
CA LYS A 108 9.78 24.94 21.29
C LYS A 108 9.19 23.84 20.43
N VAL A 109 9.82 23.55 19.30
CA VAL A 109 9.43 22.46 18.40
C VAL A 109 10.61 21.53 18.18
N TYR A 110 10.39 20.23 18.39
CA TYR A 110 11.35 19.18 18.04
C TYR A 110 11.00 18.61 16.67
N VAL A 111 11.91 18.68 15.71
CA VAL A 111 11.67 18.32 14.31
C VAL A 111 12.32 16.97 14.02
N THR A 112 11.51 15.97 13.67
CA THR A 112 11.94 14.56 13.60
C THR A 112 12.48 14.14 12.24
N SER A 113 12.61 15.07 11.29
CA SER A 113 13.18 14.80 9.97
C SER A 113 14.23 15.83 9.58
N GLY A 114 15.13 15.45 8.68
CA GLY A 114 16.11 16.36 8.09
C GLY A 114 15.49 17.36 7.11
N THR A 115 16.30 18.32 6.65
CA THR A 115 15.86 19.40 5.74
C THR A 115 15.44 18.93 4.35
N ALA A 116 15.81 17.70 3.97
CA ALA A 116 15.36 17.06 2.75
C ALA A 116 13.87 16.63 2.80
N VAL A 117 13.29 16.56 3.99
CA VAL A 117 11.93 16.10 4.24
C VAL A 117 11.06 17.25 4.75
N ILE A 118 11.53 17.97 5.77
CA ILE A 118 10.90 19.20 6.26
C ILE A 118 11.75 20.37 5.76
N SER A 119 11.24 21.05 4.75
CA SER A 119 11.99 22.07 4.01
C SER A 119 12.51 23.21 4.90
N GLN A 120 13.58 23.86 4.44
CA GLN A 120 14.13 25.03 5.13
C GLN A 120 13.10 26.18 5.25
N GLY A 121 12.16 26.30 4.31
CA GLY A 121 11.07 27.28 4.37
C GLY A 121 10.18 27.09 5.59
N VAL A 122 9.78 25.84 5.90
CA VAL A 122 9.02 25.50 7.11
C VAL A 122 9.81 25.88 8.38
N LEU A 123 11.10 25.56 8.43
CA LEU A 123 11.94 25.87 9.60
C LEU A 123 12.10 27.39 9.80
N ASN A 124 12.16 28.16 8.71
CA ASN A 124 12.23 29.62 8.77
C ASN A 124 10.92 30.20 9.27
N GLU A 125 9.78 29.64 8.88
CA GLU A 125 8.47 30.07 9.36
C GLU A 125 8.31 29.83 10.87
N LEU A 126 8.72 28.66 11.38
CA LEU A 126 8.76 28.38 12.83
C LEU A 126 9.62 29.42 13.58
N LYS A 127 10.82 29.74 13.07
CA LYS A 127 11.68 30.76 13.68
C LYS A 127 11.04 32.15 13.66
N ALA A 128 10.37 32.51 12.58
CA ALA A 128 9.64 33.78 12.47
C ALA A 128 8.46 33.87 13.46
N MET A 129 7.92 32.72 13.88
CA MET A 129 6.93 32.62 14.97
C MET A 129 7.57 32.66 16.38
N ASN A 130 8.87 32.96 16.50
CA ASN A 130 9.65 32.91 17.75
C ASN A 130 9.70 31.52 18.40
N ILE A 131 9.59 30.46 17.59
CA ILE A 131 9.69 29.07 18.06
C ILE A 131 11.15 28.61 17.95
N THR A 132 11.67 28.05 19.05
CA THR A 132 12.97 27.39 19.09
C THR A 132 12.86 26.02 18.43
N VAL A 133 13.60 25.80 17.34
CA VAL A 133 13.62 24.54 16.60
C VAL A 133 14.78 23.66 17.08
N ILE A 134 14.47 22.43 17.50
CA ILE A 134 15.45 21.40 17.87
C ILE A 134 15.41 20.28 16.82
N PRO A 135 16.41 20.16 15.95
CA PRO A 135 16.45 19.08 14.95
C PRO A 135 16.82 17.74 15.59
N LEU A 136 16.10 16.68 15.22
CA LEU A 136 16.35 15.30 15.64
C LEU A 136 16.61 14.35 14.47
N GLY A 137 16.34 14.79 13.24
CA GLY A 137 16.60 13.99 12.04
C GLY A 137 18.07 13.60 11.90
N GLY A 138 18.33 12.32 11.63
CA GLY A 138 19.62 11.78 11.24
C GLY A 138 19.76 11.63 9.71
N VAL A 139 20.83 10.97 9.27
CA VAL A 139 21.05 10.61 7.85
C VAL A 139 20.02 9.61 7.35
N ASP A 140 19.45 8.82 8.26
CA ASP A 140 18.35 7.89 8.01
C ASP A 140 17.46 7.76 9.25
N ARG A 141 16.36 7.01 9.09
CA ARG A 141 15.39 6.71 10.15
C ARG A 141 15.99 5.96 11.34
N LEU A 142 17.05 5.18 11.14
CA LEU A 142 17.71 4.43 12.21
C LEU A 142 18.46 5.41 13.11
N GLU A 143 19.23 6.33 12.52
CA GLU A 143 19.91 7.39 13.26
C GLU A 143 18.93 8.36 13.93
N THR A 144 17.84 8.75 13.25
CA THR A 144 16.77 9.56 13.88
C THR A 144 16.24 8.90 15.16
N SER A 145 15.98 7.58 15.14
CA SER A 145 15.51 6.86 16.32
C SER A 145 16.52 6.91 17.48
N VAL A 146 17.82 6.84 17.17
CA VAL A 146 18.90 6.97 18.16
C VAL A 146 19.00 8.39 18.69
N ASN A 147 18.85 9.41 17.84
CA ASN A 147 18.86 10.82 18.26
C ASN A 147 17.73 11.13 19.24
N ILE A 148 16.53 10.60 18.98
CA ILE A 148 15.38 10.71 19.88
C ILE A 148 15.70 10.03 21.22
N ALA A 149 16.24 8.81 21.21
CA ALA A 149 16.60 8.09 22.43
C ALA A 149 17.69 8.79 23.25
N LYS A 150 18.74 9.32 22.59
CA LYS A 150 19.79 10.13 23.21
C LYS A 150 19.23 11.39 23.85
N LEU A 151 18.31 12.08 23.16
CA LEU A 151 17.67 13.26 23.72
C LEU A 151 16.84 12.91 24.97
N MET A 152 16.09 11.82 24.97
CA MET A 152 15.34 11.39 26.16
C MET A 152 16.27 11.18 27.36
N VAL A 153 17.39 10.48 27.17
CA VAL A 153 18.40 10.28 28.24
C VAL A 153 19.02 11.62 28.68
N ALA A 154 19.38 12.49 27.72
CA ALA A 154 19.97 13.80 28.02
C ALA A 154 19.02 14.73 28.78
N LEU A 155 17.71 14.61 28.55
CA LEU A 155 16.68 15.35 29.30
C LEU A 155 16.38 14.73 30.67
N GLY A 156 16.96 13.57 31.01
CA GLY A 156 16.76 12.90 32.28
C GLY A 156 15.52 12.00 32.34
N ALA A 157 15.03 11.50 31.19
CA ALA A 157 13.99 10.48 31.19
C ALA A 157 14.50 9.20 31.88
N PRO A 158 13.67 8.50 32.67
CA PRO A 158 14.08 7.30 33.43
C PRO A 158 14.16 6.06 32.52
N VAL A 159 15.06 6.10 31.53
CA VAL A 159 15.21 5.06 30.52
C VAL A 159 15.98 3.86 31.09
N THR A 160 15.27 2.76 31.35
CA THR A 160 15.86 1.48 31.79
C THR A 160 15.70 0.35 30.78
N LYS A 161 14.88 0.59 29.75
CA LYS A 161 14.50 -0.39 28.72
C LYS A 161 14.35 0.32 27.38
N VAL A 162 14.58 -0.37 26.27
CA VAL A 162 14.29 0.09 24.91
C VAL A 162 13.33 -0.86 24.19
N ALA A 163 12.55 -0.36 23.24
CA ALA A 163 11.86 -1.18 22.26
C ALA A 163 12.66 -1.19 20.96
N VAL A 164 12.65 -2.30 20.22
CA VAL A 164 13.39 -2.48 18.97
C VAL A 164 12.43 -3.02 17.92
N ALA A 165 12.29 -2.30 16.81
CA ALA A 165 11.40 -2.69 15.72
C ALA A 165 12.11 -2.57 14.35
N TYR A 166 11.61 -3.28 13.35
CA TYR A 166 12.17 -3.25 12.00
C TYR A 166 11.95 -1.87 11.36
N GLY A 167 13.02 -1.24 10.85
CA GLY A 167 12.94 0.15 10.37
C GLY A 167 12.22 0.34 9.04
N TRP A 168 11.95 -0.73 8.29
CA TRP A 168 11.44 -0.62 6.92
C TRP A 168 9.97 -1.03 6.78
N LEU A 169 9.31 -1.34 7.89
CA LEU A 169 7.86 -1.50 8.03
C LEU A 169 7.40 -0.77 9.29
N ILE A 170 6.21 -0.18 9.28
CA ILE A 170 5.79 0.76 10.33
C ILE A 170 4.96 0.11 11.44
N GLN A 171 4.24 -0.96 11.11
CA GLN A 171 3.18 -1.53 11.94
C GLN A 171 3.69 -2.13 13.25
N ASP A 172 4.86 -2.79 13.23
CA ASP A 172 5.46 -3.37 14.43
C ASP A 172 5.86 -2.27 15.43
N ALA A 173 6.48 -1.18 14.95
CA ALA A 173 6.80 -0.06 15.84
C ALA A 173 5.54 0.69 16.31
N LEU A 174 4.53 0.85 15.45
CA LEU A 174 3.23 1.42 15.85
C LEU A 174 2.54 0.59 16.91
N SER A 175 2.70 -0.75 16.88
CA SER A 175 2.07 -1.66 17.83
C SER A 175 2.52 -1.45 19.27
N ILE A 176 3.77 -1.03 19.47
CA ILE A 176 4.31 -0.73 20.80
C ILE A 176 4.26 0.76 21.13
N ALA A 177 3.92 1.63 20.19
CA ALA A 177 4.14 3.07 20.31
C ALA A 177 3.52 3.68 21.57
N SER A 178 2.25 3.40 21.88
CA SER A 178 1.58 3.96 23.08
C SER A 178 2.09 3.35 24.39
N ILE A 179 2.42 2.06 24.39
CA ILE A 179 2.97 1.34 25.56
C ILE A 179 4.37 1.86 25.89
N ALA A 180 5.25 1.92 24.89
CA ALA A 180 6.59 2.47 25.02
C ALA A 180 6.54 3.94 25.45
N SER A 181 5.56 4.69 24.94
CA SER A 181 5.33 6.07 25.32
C SER A 181 4.95 6.24 26.78
N HIS A 182 4.04 5.39 27.28
CA HIS A 182 3.65 5.38 28.68
C HIS A 182 4.81 5.00 29.61
N ALA A 183 5.64 4.05 29.18
CA ALA A 183 6.76 3.51 29.95
C ALA A 183 8.04 4.36 29.88
N SER A 184 8.05 5.49 29.16
CA SER A 184 9.29 6.25 28.87
C SER A 184 10.39 5.38 28.23
N GLN A 185 10.00 4.42 27.41
CA GLN A 185 10.86 3.47 26.71
C GLN A 185 11.12 3.97 25.28
N PRO A 186 12.34 4.40 24.93
CA PRO A 186 12.67 4.80 23.57
C PRO A 186 12.51 3.63 22.60
N ILE A 187 12.08 3.92 21.37
CA ILE A 187 11.98 2.93 20.29
C ILE A 187 13.19 3.13 19.38
N LEU A 188 13.98 2.08 19.19
CA LEU A 188 15.09 2.03 18.23
C LEU A 188 14.66 1.25 17.00
N LEU A 189 15.03 1.73 15.82
CA LEU A 189 14.81 1.01 14.57
C LEU A 189 16.04 0.19 14.20
N THR A 190 15.83 -0.99 13.61
CA THR A 190 16.90 -1.91 13.20
C THR A 190 16.73 -2.41 11.76
N ASN A 191 17.83 -2.89 11.17
CA ASN A 191 17.80 -3.78 10.01
C ASN A 191 17.51 -5.23 10.45
N SER A 192 17.22 -6.11 9.49
CA SER A 192 16.91 -7.51 9.79
C SER A 192 18.07 -8.28 10.42
N THR A 193 19.31 -7.93 10.09
CA THR A 193 20.51 -8.67 10.49
C THR A 193 21.27 -8.04 11.65
N GLY A 194 21.04 -6.77 11.99
CA GLY A 194 21.78 -6.09 13.05
C GLY A 194 21.36 -4.65 13.30
N LEU A 195 21.75 -4.15 14.48
CA LEU A 195 21.62 -2.76 14.88
C LEU A 195 22.61 -1.90 14.10
N SER A 196 22.25 -0.64 13.85
CA SER A 196 23.20 0.34 13.31
C SER A 196 24.36 0.58 14.28
N ALA A 197 25.49 1.07 13.77
CA ALA A 197 26.63 1.45 14.61
C ALA A 197 26.24 2.51 15.66
N SER A 198 25.35 3.44 15.30
CA SER A 198 24.84 4.47 16.22
C SER A 198 24.00 3.89 17.34
N ALA A 199 23.16 2.87 17.07
CA ALA A 199 22.37 2.20 18.09
C ALA A 199 23.24 1.37 19.06
N GLN A 200 24.23 0.66 18.53
CA GLN A 200 25.20 -0.09 19.36
C GLN A 200 26.00 0.85 20.27
N ALA A 201 26.48 1.98 19.72
CA ALA A 201 27.19 2.99 20.50
C ALA A 201 26.30 3.59 21.60
N PHE A 202 25.05 3.94 21.28
CA PHE A 202 24.09 4.46 22.25
C PHE A 202 23.84 3.48 23.41
N LEU A 203 23.58 2.21 23.13
CA LEU A 203 23.35 1.20 24.18
C LEU A 203 24.59 1.01 25.07
N LYS A 204 25.79 1.15 24.52
CA LYS A 204 27.04 1.11 25.29
C LYS A 204 27.22 2.34 26.18
N GLU A 205 26.84 3.52 25.69
CA GLU A 205 26.93 4.80 26.40
C GLU A 205 25.84 4.97 27.48
N ALA A 206 24.75 4.21 27.38
CA ALA A 206 23.62 4.22 28.31
C ALA A 206 23.48 2.88 29.07
N PRO A 207 24.42 2.53 29.98
CA PRO A 207 24.42 1.24 30.68
C PRO A 207 23.23 1.04 31.64
N GLY A 208 22.44 2.10 31.90
CA GLY A 208 21.17 1.99 32.62
C GLY A 208 20.09 1.23 31.84
N ILE A 209 20.27 1.03 30.53
CA ILE A 209 19.39 0.22 29.68
C ILE A 209 19.75 -1.25 29.85
N ILE A 210 18.93 -1.99 30.59
CA ILE A 210 19.22 -3.36 31.03
C ILE A 210 18.36 -4.44 30.36
N ALA A 211 17.33 -4.03 29.61
CA ALA A 211 16.41 -4.92 28.92
C ALA A 211 15.93 -4.31 27.60
N SER A 212 15.39 -5.17 26.72
CA SER A 212 14.84 -4.77 25.42
C SER A 212 13.58 -5.55 25.07
N ASP A 213 12.60 -4.87 24.47
CA ASP A 213 11.45 -5.53 23.80
C ASP A 213 11.68 -5.51 22.29
N VAL A 214 11.68 -6.66 21.65
CA VAL A 214 11.81 -6.82 20.20
C VAL A 214 10.43 -7.02 19.61
N ILE A 215 9.96 -6.08 18.80
CA ILE A 215 8.62 -6.10 18.22
C ILE A 215 8.73 -6.49 16.75
N GLY A 216 8.17 -7.66 16.42
CA GLY A 216 8.22 -8.23 15.07
C GLY A 216 8.79 -9.65 15.02
N GLY A 217 8.34 -10.41 14.04
CA GLY A 217 8.69 -11.83 13.87
C GLY A 217 10.10 -12.07 13.33
N THR A 218 10.48 -13.35 13.22
CA THR A 218 11.78 -13.77 12.67
C THR A 218 11.93 -13.50 11.17
N GLY A 219 10.82 -13.25 10.45
CA GLY A 219 10.87 -12.85 9.04
C GLY A 219 11.44 -11.44 8.80
N VAL A 220 11.38 -10.56 9.81
CA VAL A 220 11.82 -9.15 9.69
C VAL A 220 12.97 -8.79 10.63
N ILE A 221 13.11 -9.47 11.79
CA ILE A 221 14.20 -9.27 12.76
C ILE A 221 14.82 -10.62 13.12
N TYR A 222 16.05 -10.87 12.67
CA TYR A 222 16.74 -12.15 12.86
C TYR A 222 17.32 -12.30 14.27
N GLY A 223 17.69 -13.54 14.62
CA GLY A 223 18.33 -13.85 15.90
C GLY A 223 19.64 -13.09 16.13
N SER A 224 20.34 -12.69 15.08
CA SER A 224 21.58 -11.89 15.16
C SER A 224 21.38 -10.48 15.72
N VAL A 225 20.16 -9.93 15.70
CA VAL A 225 19.85 -8.65 16.36
C VAL A 225 19.75 -8.85 17.87
N LEU A 226 19.15 -9.95 18.32
CA LEU A 226 18.93 -10.22 19.75
C LEU A 226 20.26 -10.37 20.50
N THR A 227 21.29 -10.91 19.85
CA THR A 227 22.62 -11.04 20.46
C THR A 227 23.32 -9.69 20.69
N GLN A 228 22.78 -8.59 20.15
CA GLN A 228 23.30 -7.22 20.30
C GLN A 228 22.50 -6.41 21.34
N LEU A 229 21.48 -7.00 21.95
CA LEU A 229 20.55 -6.31 22.84
C LEU A 229 20.68 -6.80 24.29
N PRO A 230 20.50 -5.92 25.28
CA PRO A 230 20.42 -6.33 26.67
C PRO A 230 19.09 -7.05 26.92
N THR A 231 19.16 -8.27 27.48
CA THR A 231 18.01 -9.10 27.92
C THR A 231 16.77 -9.00 27.01
N PRO A 232 16.86 -9.40 25.72
CA PRO A 232 15.79 -9.18 24.75
C PRO A 232 14.60 -10.12 24.96
N THR A 233 13.38 -9.58 24.92
CA THR A 233 12.10 -10.33 24.90
C THR A 233 11.39 -10.04 23.58
N ARG A 234 10.97 -11.07 22.84
CA ARG A 234 10.30 -10.89 21.53
C ARG A 234 8.79 -10.96 21.65
N HIS A 235 8.10 -10.01 21.01
CA HIS A 235 6.66 -9.93 20.86
C HIS A 235 6.32 -9.91 19.36
N SER A 236 5.60 -10.92 18.86
CA SER A 236 5.35 -11.05 17.43
C SER A 236 4.19 -11.99 17.11
N GLY A 237 3.54 -11.75 15.97
CA GLY A 237 2.63 -12.68 15.32
C GLY A 237 3.05 -13.03 13.89
N ILE A 238 2.17 -13.71 13.14
CA ILE A 238 2.42 -14.10 11.74
C ILE A 238 2.40 -12.86 10.84
N THR A 239 1.41 -11.99 11.03
CA THR A 239 1.27 -10.69 10.36
C THR A 239 1.55 -9.54 11.33
N ALA A 240 1.68 -8.33 10.82
CA ALA A 240 1.83 -7.16 11.66
C ALA A 240 0.61 -6.87 12.55
N TYR A 241 -0.59 -7.30 12.14
CA TYR A 241 -1.80 -7.17 12.96
C TYR A 241 -1.87 -8.25 14.05
N ASP A 242 -1.32 -9.43 13.79
CA ASP A 242 -1.10 -10.45 14.84
C ASP A 242 -0.02 -9.98 15.83
N THR A 243 1.04 -9.30 15.37
CA THR A 243 2.01 -8.63 16.26
C THR A 243 1.33 -7.58 17.12
N ASN A 244 0.44 -6.75 16.55
CA ASN A 244 -0.34 -5.78 17.32
C ASN A 244 -1.17 -6.46 18.42
N GLU A 245 -1.88 -7.53 18.09
CA GLU A 245 -2.62 -8.31 19.08
C GLU A 245 -1.70 -8.90 20.16
N GLN A 246 -0.58 -9.51 19.79
CA GLN A 246 0.34 -10.13 20.73
C GLN A 246 0.96 -9.10 21.69
N VAL A 247 1.34 -7.93 21.19
CA VAL A 247 1.81 -6.81 22.02
C VAL A 247 0.71 -6.36 23.00
N ILE A 248 -0.53 -6.20 22.54
CA ILE A 248 -1.64 -5.82 23.43
C ILE A 248 -1.88 -6.89 24.51
N LYS A 249 -1.75 -8.18 24.17
CA LYS A 249 -1.89 -9.30 25.11
C LYS A 249 -0.77 -9.31 26.15
N ASP A 250 0.48 -9.19 25.72
CA ASP A 250 1.66 -9.28 26.60
C ASP A 250 1.73 -8.11 27.59
N PHE A 251 1.26 -6.93 27.17
CA PHE A 251 1.23 -5.73 27.98
C PHE A 251 -0.14 -5.46 28.62
N ALA A 252 -1.09 -6.40 28.58
CA ALA A 252 -2.46 -6.20 29.04
C ALA A 252 -2.57 -5.77 30.53
N THR A 253 -1.60 -6.14 31.36
CA THR A 253 -1.55 -5.73 32.78
C THR A 253 -1.08 -4.29 32.99
N SER A 254 -0.47 -3.69 31.97
CA SER A 254 -0.02 -2.29 31.96
C SER A 254 -0.99 -1.37 31.21
N LEU A 255 -2.10 -1.91 30.73
CA LEU A 255 -3.08 -1.22 29.90
C LEU A 255 -4.42 -1.06 30.61
N GLU A 256 -5.08 0.05 30.32
CA GLU A 256 -6.47 0.32 30.68
C GLU A 256 -7.35 0.19 29.44
N PHE A 257 -8.52 -0.44 29.61
CA PHE A 257 -9.46 -0.71 28.51
C PHE A 257 -10.72 0.15 28.54
N ASN A 258 -10.77 1.16 29.43
CA ASN A 258 -11.88 2.13 29.50
C ASN A 258 -11.90 3.06 28.27
N GLN A 259 -10.73 3.30 27.70
CA GLN A 259 -10.56 4.01 26.43
C GLN A 259 -9.68 3.13 25.54
N VAL A 260 -10.08 2.94 24.29
CA VAL A 260 -9.33 2.22 23.28
C VAL A 260 -9.19 3.12 22.07
N TYR A 261 -8.02 3.12 21.45
CA TYR A 261 -7.79 3.82 20.18
C TYR A 261 -7.67 2.82 19.05
N LEU A 262 -8.27 3.14 17.90
CA LEU A 262 -8.19 2.34 16.69
C LEU A 262 -7.65 3.21 15.56
N ALA A 263 -6.62 2.72 14.87
CA ALA A 263 -5.99 3.45 13.78
C ALA A 263 -5.65 2.53 12.60
N ASN A 264 -5.56 3.12 11.41
CA ASN A 264 -5.13 2.39 10.22
C ASN A 264 -3.60 2.19 10.22
N GLY A 265 -3.16 0.94 10.25
CA GLY A 265 -1.74 0.57 10.23
C GLY A 265 -1.10 0.58 8.84
N VAL A 266 -1.88 0.65 7.75
CA VAL A 266 -1.35 0.83 6.38
C VAL A 266 -0.92 2.26 6.17
N THR A 267 -1.76 3.23 6.55
CA THR A 267 -1.41 4.65 6.46
C THR A 267 -0.51 5.09 7.62
N GLY A 268 -0.75 4.57 8.83
CA GLY A 268 0.10 4.73 10.02
C GLY A 268 0.19 6.13 10.64
N ILE A 269 -0.12 7.18 9.88
CA ILE A 269 0.08 8.58 10.27
C ILE A 269 -0.82 9.02 11.44
N ASP A 270 -2.04 8.50 11.50
CA ASP A 270 -2.99 8.79 12.60
C ASP A 270 -2.61 8.02 13.87
N ALA A 271 -2.09 6.79 13.73
CA ALA A 271 -1.57 6.01 14.85
C ALA A 271 -0.34 6.68 15.48
N LEU A 272 0.57 7.19 14.63
CA LEU A 272 1.74 7.95 15.04
C LEU A 272 1.34 9.16 15.90
N SER A 273 0.47 10.02 15.37
CA SER A 273 0.05 11.24 16.07
C SER A 273 -0.77 10.93 17.33
N GLY A 274 -1.51 9.83 17.34
CA GLY A 274 -2.31 9.36 18.49
C GLY A 274 -1.53 8.67 19.61
N ALA A 275 -0.29 8.22 19.37
CA ALA A 275 0.48 7.47 20.37
C ALA A 275 0.63 8.18 21.73
N PRO A 276 0.92 9.50 21.79
CA PRO A 276 1.03 10.21 23.06
C PRO A 276 -0.31 10.35 23.81
N LEU A 277 -1.41 10.55 23.06
CA LEU A 277 -2.74 10.60 23.65
C LEU A 277 -3.13 9.23 24.24
N ALA A 278 -2.89 8.15 23.50
CA ALA A 278 -3.12 6.79 23.99
C ALA A 278 -2.26 6.47 25.21
N ALA A 279 -1.02 6.95 25.27
CA ALA A 279 -0.16 6.80 26.44
C ALA A 279 -0.69 7.55 27.68
N GLN A 280 -1.32 8.71 27.49
CA GLN A 280 -1.91 9.51 28.58
C GLN A 280 -3.06 8.77 29.26
N THR A 281 -3.84 7.98 28.52
CA THR A 281 -4.94 7.17 29.05
C THR A 281 -4.54 5.73 29.36
N LYS A 282 -3.25 5.38 29.25
CA LYS A 282 -2.72 4.01 29.37
C LYS A 282 -3.40 3.01 28.42
N SER A 283 -3.81 3.48 27.26
CA SER A 283 -4.54 2.70 26.26
C SER A 283 -3.60 2.13 25.20
N ALA A 284 -3.97 0.98 24.67
CA ALA A 284 -3.38 0.47 23.43
C ALA A 284 -3.93 1.24 22.22
N ILE A 285 -3.13 1.24 21.14
CA ILE A 285 -3.63 1.49 19.79
C ILE A 285 -3.82 0.13 19.12
N VAL A 286 -5.09 -0.19 18.84
CA VAL A 286 -5.47 -1.30 17.97
C VAL A 286 -5.20 -0.88 16.52
N LEU A 287 -4.52 -1.72 15.76
CA LEU A 287 -4.24 -1.48 14.35
C LEU A 287 -5.20 -2.28 13.45
N THR A 288 -5.67 -1.64 12.38
CA THR A 288 -6.44 -2.26 11.30
C THR A 288 -5.81 -1.98 9.93
N ASP A 289 -6.16 -2.77 8.93
CA ASP A 289 -5.80 -2.53 7.53
C ASP A 289 -6.78 -1.58 6.82
N GLY A 290 -7.83 -1.11 7.51
CA GLY A 290 -8.89 -0.27 6.93
C GLY A 290 -9.90 -1.05 6.09
N VAL A 291 -9.83 -2.38 6.11
CA VAL A 291 -10.69 -3.27 5.34
C VAL A 291 -11.36 -4.31 6.24
N THR A 292 -10.55 -5.09 6.95
CA THR A 292 -10.98 -6.19 7.80
C THR A 292 -11.19 -5.71 9.23
N LEU A 293 -11.98 -6.46 10.01
CA LEU A 293 -12.08 -6.18 11.44
C LEU A 293 -10.70 -6.33 12.09
N PRO A 294 -10.34 -5.48 13.07
CA PRO A 294 -9.01 -5.53 13.66
C PRO A 294 -8.76 -6.86 14.35
N VAL A 295 -7.60 -7.48 14.10
CA VAL A 295 -7.24 -8.80 14.66
C VAL A 295 -7.35 -8.80 16.20
N ALA A 296 -6.84 -7.75 16.85
CA ALA A 296 -6.92 -7.61 18.30
C ALA A 296 -8.32 -7.26 18.85
N GLY A 297 -9.31 -7.03 17.97
CA GLY A 297 -10.62 -6.50 18.33
C GLY A 297 -11.37 -7.39 19.32
N ALA A 298 -11.35 -8.72 19.11
CA ALA A 298 -12.02 -9.66 20.00
C ALA A 298 -11.39 -9.69 21.40
N PHE A 299 -10.06 -9.73 21.48
CA PHE A 299 -9.34 -9.69 22.75
C PHE A 299 -9.63 -8.40 23.52
N VAL A 300 -9.49 -7.25 22.85
CA VAL A 300 -9.71 -5.93 23.45
C VAL A 300 -11.15 -5.78 23.94
N LYS A 301 -12.13 -6.18 23.13
CA LYS A 301 -13.54 -6.12 23.51
C LYS A 301 -13.86 -6.99 24.72
N GLY A 302 -13.20 -8.15 24.85
CA GLY A 302 -13.31 -9.00 26.04
C GLY A 302 -12.75 -8.39 27.33
N LYS A 303 -11.98 -7.30 27.23
CA LYS A 303 -11.43 -6.54 28.37
C LYS A 303 -12.20 -5.25 28.68
N MET A 304 -13.03 -4.80 27.75
CA MET A 304 -13.79 -3.57 27.88
C MET A 304 -14.99 -3.73 28.82
N SER A 305 -15.32 -2.66 29.53
CA SER A 305 -16.57 -2.49 30.29
C SER A 305 -17.67 -1.87 29.42
N THR A 306 -18.92 -1.87 29.88
CA THR A 306 -20.05 -1.26 29.16
C THR A 306 -19.91 0.24 28.92
N ASN A 307 -19.10 0.93 29.73
CA ASN A 307 -18.85 2.36 29.62
C ASN A 307 -17.58 2.68 28.83
N SER A 308 -16.90 1.66 28.30
CA SER A 308 -15.64 1.85 27.58
C SER A 308 -15.90 2.44 26.20
N VAL A 309 -15.01 3.32 25.74
CA VAL A 309 -15.11 4.01 24.45
C VAL A 309 -14.02 3.51 23.51
N VAL A 310 -14.40 3.25 22.26
CA VAL A 310 -13.43 3.06 21.16
C VAL A 310 -13.42 4.33 20.32
N THR A 311 -12.26 4.96 20.26
CA THR A 311 -12.00 6.17 19.49
C THR A 311 -11.24 5.82 18.22
N ALA A 312 -11.84 6.09 17.07
CA ALA A 312 -11.15 6.04 15.79
C ALA A 312 -10.22 7.25 15.65
N LEU A 313 -8.96 6.98 15.31
CA LEU A 313 -7.96 7.97 14.90
C LEU A 313 -7.97 8.01 13.37
N GLY A 314 -8.49 9.09 12.79
CA GLY A 314 -8.68 9.22 11.35
C GLY A 314 -10.14 9.14 10.91
N GLY A 315 -10.39 9.59 9.68
CA GLY A 315 -11.72 9.62 9.07
C GLY A 315 -12.26 8.22 8.71
N GLU A 316 -13.54 8.18 8.33
CA GLU A 316 -14.24 6.93 7.98
C GLU A 316 -13.57 6.15 6.83
N ALA A 317 -12.89 6.87 5.92
CA ALA A 317 -12.19 6.28 4.79
C ALA A 317 -10.96 5.44 5.19
N VAL A 318 -10.37 5.67 6.37
CA VAL A 318 -9.20 4.94 6.85
C VAL A 318 -9.53 4.02 8.03
N VAL A 319 -10.53 4.37 8.84
CA VAL A 319 -11.06 3.54 9.93
C VAL A 319 -12.58 3.59 9.87
N SER A 320 -13.21 2.51 9.41
CA SER A 320 -14.67 2.45 9.30
C SER A 320 -15.37 2.35 10.67
N GLU A 321 -16.64 2.74 10.74
CA GLU A 321 -17.49 2.59 11.93
C GLU A 321 -17.64 1.13 12.34
N ASN A 322 -17.71 0.21 11.37
CA ASN A 322 -17.76 -1.22 11.63
C ASN A 322 -16.50 -1.69 12.39
N GLN A 323 -15.33 -1.23 11.96
CA GLN A 323 -14.08 -1.54 12.64
C GLN A 323 -14.00 -0.87 14.02
N ARG A 324 -14.43 0.40 14.13
CA ARG A 324 -14.46 1.14 15.41
C ARG A 324 -15.30 0.44 16.47
N ASN A 325 -16.39 -0.21 16.09
CA ASN A 325 -17.23 -0.95 17.02
C ASN A 325 -16.57 -2.25 17.57
N LEU A 326 -15.34 -2.57 17.13
CA LEU A 326 -14.61 -3.79 17.47
C LEU A 326 -15.53 -5.01 17.41
N GLY A 327 -16.35 -5.09 16.35
CA GLY A 327 -17.37 -6.12 16.20
C GLY A 327 -16.79 -7.52 16.48
N THR A 328 -17.48 -8.33 17.28
CA THR A 328 -17.17 -9.76 17.33
C THR A 328 -17.83 -10.37 16.11
N ALA A 329 -17.04 -10.97 15.23
CA ALA A 329 -17.54 -11.66 14.06
C ALA A 329 -18.60 -12.68 14.49
N ALA A 330 -19.84 -12.44 14.07
CA ALA A 330 -20.81 -13.50 13.83
C ALA A 330 -21.20 -13.48 12.36
N VAL A 331 -20.20 -13.51 11.45
CA VAL A 331 -20.25 -14.19 10.15
C VAL A 331 -18.82 -14.51 9.72
N ASP A 332 -18.61 -15.71 9.18
CA ASP A 332 -17.34 -16.19 8.62
C ASP A 332 -16.98 -15.45 7.31
N ALA A 333 -16.56 -14.19 7.44
CA ALA A 333 -16.02 -13.39 6.33
C ALA A 333 -14.73 -14.00 5.75
N THR A 334 -14.03 -14.84 6.52
CA THR A 334 -12.88 -15.63 6.09
C THR A 334 -13.29 -16.66 5.04
N VAL A 335 -14.40 -17.38 5.24
CA VAL A 335 -14.96 -18.30 4.26
C VAL A 335 -15.49 -17.58 3.03
N GLN A 336 -16.21 -16.45 3.16
CA GLN A 336 -16.65 -15.70 1.97
C GLN A 336 -15.48 -15.14 1.15
N THR A 337 -14.47 -14.57 1.82
CA THR A 337 -13.27 -14.06 1.15
C THR A 337 -12.49 -15.22 0.51
N ALA A 338 -12.42 -16.38 1.17
CA ALA A 338 -11.81 -17.58 0.59
C ALA A 338 -12.60 -18.11 -0.61
N MET A 339 -13.93 -18.10 -0.56
CA MET A 339 -14.81 -18.52 -1.66
C MET A 339 -14.69 -17.59 -2.87
N VAL A 340 -14.73 -16.27 -2.66
CA VAL A 340 -14.54 -15.30 -3.74
C VAL A 340 -13.11 -15.39 -4.29
N GLY A 341 -12.11 -15.51 -3.41
CA GLY A 341 -10.71 -15.74 -3.80
C GLY A 341 -10.54 -17.00 -4.64
N LYS A 342 -11.19 -18.11 -4.27
CA LYS A 342 -11.18 -19.37 -5.02
C LYS A 342 -11.88 -19.22 -6.38
N LYS A 343 -13.02 -18.53 -6.44
CA LYS A 343 -13.71 -18.22 -7.69
C LYS A 343 -12.85 -17.38 -8.63
N ILE A 344 -12.11 -16.39 -8.10
CA ILE A 344 -11.14 -15.62 -8.88
C ILE A 344 -10.03 -16.54 -9.40
N GLU A 345 -9.48 -17.43 -8.58
CA GLU A 345 -8.47 -18.40 -9.02
C GLU A 345 -8.98 -19.32 -10.11
N ASP A 346 -10.17 -19.90 -9.93
CA ASP A 346 -10.78 -20.82 -10.89
C ASP A 346 -11.04 -20.11 -12.22
N MET A 347 -11.56 -18.88 -12.16
CA MET A 347 -11.82 -18.10 -13.36
C MET A 347 -10.52 -17.66 -14.04
N ALA A 348 -9.52 -17.22 -13.29
CA ALA A 348 -8.23 -16.80 -13.84
C ALA A 348 -7.52 -17.96 -14.54
N ASN A 349 -7.49 -19.14 -13.89
CA ASN A 349 -6.93 -20.36 -14.48
C ASN A 349 -7.73 -20.82 -15.70
N LYS A 350 -9.07 -20.76 -15.67
CA LYS A 350 -9.93 -21.05 -16.84
C LYS A 350 -9.56 -20.19 -18.07
N TYR A 351 -9.05 -18.98 -17.84
CA TYR A 351 -8.72 -18.00 -18.89
C TYR A 351 -7.22 -17.85 -19.16
N ASP A 352 -6.37 -18.72 -18.61
CA ASP A 352 -4.91 -18.66 -18.74
C ASP A 352 -4.31 -17.31 -18.32
N ILE A 353 -4.77 -16.79 -17.18
CA ILE A 353 -4.30 -15.55 -16.55
C ILE A 353 -3.78 -15.92 -15.16
N PRO A 354 -2.60 -15.43 -14.72
CA PRO A 354 -2.14 -15.64 -13.36
C PRO A 354 -3.21 -15.21 -12.32
N PRO A 355 -3.70 -16.11 -11.45
CA PRO A 355 -4.68 -15.77 -10.43
C PRO A 355 -4.32 -14.54 -9.58
N VAL A 356 -3.05 -14.37 -9.20
CA VAL A 356 -2.54 -13.22 -8.45
C VAL A 356 -2.79 -11.90 -9.18
N LEU A 357 -2.75 -11.89 -10.52
CA LEU A 357 -3.03 -10.71 -11.33
C LEU A 357 -4.52 -10.35 -11.31
N VAL A 358 -5.40 -11.34 -11.50
CA VAL A 358 -6.86 -11.09 -11.46
C VAL A 358 -7.30 -10.68 -10.06
N LYS A 359 -6.72 -11.27 -9.01
CA LYS A 359 -6.92 -10.87 -7.61
C LYS A 359 -6.53 -9.41 -7.37
N ALA A 360 -5.37 -8.97 -7.87
CA ALA A 360 -4.92 -7.60 -7.72
C ALA A 360 -5.81 -6.60 -8.49
N ILE A 361 -6.25 -6.95 -9.71
CA ILE A 361 -7.19 -6.14 -10.49
C ILE A 361 -8.53 -6.04 -9.78
N ALA A 362 -9.18 -7.17 -9.46
CA ALA A 362 -10.47 -7.19 -8.76
C ALA A 362 -10.42 -6.40 -7.44
N TRP A 363 -9.26 -6.38 -6.78
CA TRP A 363 -9.07 -5.57 -5.59
C TRP A 363 -8.98 -4.08 -5.89
N MET A 364 -8.16 -3.71 -6.87
CA MET A 364 -8.03 -2.32 -7.32
C MET A 364 -9.39 -1.76 -7.76
N GLU A 365 -10.18 -2.57 -8.46
CA GLU A 365 -11.45 -2.19 -9.03
C GLU A 365 -12.55 -2.04 -7.97
N SER A 366 -12.68 -3.00 -7.05
CA SER A 366 -13.84 -3.04 -6.14
C SER A 366 -13.52 -3.42 -4.71
N GLY A 367 -12.28 -3.80 -4.40
CA GLY A 367 -11.94 -4.49 -3.17
C GLY A 367 -12.60 -5.87 -3.06
N TRP A 368 -12.76 -6.56 -4.21
CA TRP A 368 -13.48 -7.84 -4.35
C TRP A 368 -15.00 -7.78 -4.13
N LYS A 369 -15.64 -6.64 -4.39
CA LYS A 369 -17.08 -6.44 -4.17
C LYS A 369 -17.87 -6.60 -5.44
N GLN A 370 -18.68 -7.66 -5.50
CA GLN A 370 -19.73 -7.77 -6.52
C GLN A 370 -20.99 -6.96 -6.15
N TYR A 371 -21.31 -6.92 -4.86
CA TYR A 371 -22.51 -6.29 -4.33
C TYR A 371 -22.13 -5.22 -3.30
N LYS A 372 -23.06 -4.29 -3.03
CA LYS A 372 -22.94 -3.41 -1.86
C LYS A 372 -22.96 -4.27 -0.60
N LEU A 373 -22.31 -3.79 0.46
CA LEU A 373 -22.32 -4.46 1.75
C LEU A 373 -23.39 -3.84 2.64
N ASP A 374 -24.09 -4.67 3.39
CA ASP A 374 -24.95 -4.23 4.49
C ASP A 374 -24.09 -3.51 5.53
N PRO A 375 -24.38 -2.24 5.86
CA PRO A 375 -23.57 -1.47 6.80
C PRO A 375 -23.59 -2.02 8.23
N THR A 376 -24.56 -2.87 8.56
CA THR A 376 -24.76 -3.48 9.88
C THR A 376 -24.10 -4.85 9.97
N THR A 377 -24.28 -5.68 8.94
CA THR A 377 -23.85 -7.09 8.96
C THR A 377 -22.56 -7.36 8.17
N GLY A 378 -22.13 -6.41 7.34
CA GLY A 378 -21.00 -6.56 6.42
C GLY A 378 -21.25 -7.58 5.30
N GLN A 379 -22.47 -8.14 5.21
CA GLN A 379 -22.83 -9.15 4.21
C GLN A 379 -23.11 -8.50 2.85
N PRO A 380 -22.80 -9.19 1.73
CA PRO A 380 -23.23 -8.74 0.42
C PRO A 380 -24.77 -8.66 0.34
N LEU A 381 -25.27 -7.48 -0.01
CA LEU A 381 -26.66 -7.25 -0.38
C LEU A 381 -26.84 -7.72 -1.82
N THR A 382 -27.12 -9.02 -2.03
CA THR A 382 -27.12 -9.65 -3.37
C THR A 382 -28.16 -9.08 -4.34
N ASP A 383 -29.12 -8.30 -3.83
CA ASP A 383 -30.10 -7.51 -4.58
C ASP A 383 -29.60 -6.09 -4.95
N GLN A 384 -28.45 -5.67 -4.41
CA GLN A 384 -27.84 -4.36 -4.63
C GLN A 384 -26.44 -4.50 -5.25
N PRO A 385 -26.32 -4.53 -6.59
CA PRO A 385 -25.02 -4.61 -7.25
C PRO A 385 -24.12 -3.43 -6.88
N PHE A 386 -22.81 -3.69 -6.81
CA PHE A 386 -21.82 -2.62 -6.69
C PHE A 386 -21.68 -1.92 -8.05
N ILE A 387 -22.00 -0.63 -8.10
CA ILE A 387 -21.89 0.19 -9.31
C ILE A 387 -21.17 1.48 -8.93
N SER A 388 -20.03 1.76 -9.56
CA SER A 388 -19.23 2.97 -9.32
C SER A 388 -19.85 4.22 -9.94
N ALA A 389 -19.31 5.38 -9.57
CA ALA A 389 -19.77 6.68 -10.07
C ALA A 389 -19.63 6.84 -11.60
N ASP A 390 -18.67 6.14 -12.22
CA ASP A 390 -18.46 6.11 -13.67
C ASP A 390 -19.24 4.98 -14.38
N GLY A 391 -20.08 4.24 -13.63
CA GLY A 391 -20.96 3.21 -14.18
C GLY A 391 -20.32 1.83 -14.37
N GLY A 392 -19.11 1.60 -13.85
CA GLY A 392 -18.51 0.27 -13.74
C GLY A 392 -19.32 -0.65 -12.82
N ILE A 393 -19.51 -1.90 -13.22
CA ILE A 393 -20.38 -2.86 -12.52
C ILE A 393 -19.57 -4.01 -11.91
N GLY A 394 -19.83 -4.29 -10.64
CA GLY A 394 -19.44 -5.51 -9.94
C GLY A 394 -17.94 -5.65 -9.67
N ILE A 395 -17.50 -6.87 -9.41
CA ILE A 395 -16.16 -7.15 -8.87
C ILE A 395 -15.01 -6.71 -9.79
N MET A 396 -15.22 -6.77 -11.11
CA MET A 396 -14.26 -6.34 -12.13
C MET A 396 -14.56 -4.94 -12.71
N GLN A 397 -15.56 -4.22 -12.17
CA GLN A 397 -15.96 -2.86 -12.61
C GLN A 397 -16.18 -2.72 -14.12
N ILE A 398 -16.93 -3.65 -14.70
CA ILE A 398 -17.19 -3.66 -16.15
C ILE A 398 -18.12 -2.50 -16.53
N SER A 399 -17.68 -1.60 -17.41
CA SER A 399 -18.49 -0.48 -17.91
C SER A 399 -19.28 -0.88 -19.17
N PRO A 400 -20.60 -1.09 -19.11
CA PRO A 400 -21.37 -1.59 -20.26
C PRO A 400 -21.38 -0.64 -21.46
N ALA A 401 -21.16 0.67 -21.23
CA ALA A 401 -21.04 1.65 -22.30
C ALA A 401 -19.91 1.34 -23.30
N ASN A 402 -18.89 0.59 -22.85
CA ASN A 402 -17.75 0.18 -23.68
C ASN A 402 -17.90 -1.23 -24.26
N TYR A 403 -18.91 -2.00 -23.80
CA TYR A 403 -19.07 -3.42 -24.10
C TYR A 403 -20.55 -3.78 -24.22
N LEU A 404 -21.15 -3.39 -25.35
CA LEU A 404 -22.59 -3.58 -25.62
C LEU A 404 -22.98 -5.05 -25.82
N GLU A 405 -21.99 -5.91 -26.05
CA GLU A 405 -22.16 -7.35 -26.25
C GLU A 405 -22.44 -8.14 -24.95
N TYR A 406 -22.18 -7.55 -23.78
CA TYR A 406 -22.34 -8.24 -22.50
C TYR A 406 -23.69 -7.94 -21.84
N ASP A 407 -24.25 -8.96 -21.18
CA ASP A 407 -25.54 -8.88 -20.51
C ASP A 407 -25.43 -8.06 -19.21
N VAL A 408 -25.95 -6.83 -19.26
CA VAL A 408 -25.93 -5.89 -18.13
C VAL A 408 -26.68 -6.41 -16.90
N ALA A 409 -27.75 -7.19 -17.09
CA ALA A 409 -28.50 -7.75 -15.97
C ALA A 409 -27.65 -8.79 -15.24
N ARG A 410 -26.98 -9.67 -15.99
CA ARG A 410 -26.05 -10.66 -15.41
C ARG A 410 -24.81 -10.01 -14.79
N LEU A 411 -24.24 -8.96 -15.40
CA LEU A 411 -23.10 -8.24 -14.82
C LEU A 411 -23.38 -7.74 -13.40
N LYS A 412 -24.64 -7.37 -13.12
CA LYS A 412 -25.10 -6.91 -11.80
C LYS A 412 -25.31 -8.07 -10.83
N THR A 413 -25.90 -9.17 -11.26
CA THR A 413 -26.42 -10.21 -10.37
C THR A 413 -25.56 -11.45 -10.25
N ASP A 414 -24.65 -11.69 -11.20
CA ASP A 414 -23.88 -12.94 -11.34
C ASP A 414 -22.37 -12.65 -11.18
N LEU A 415 -21.82 -13.05 -10.02
CA LEU A 415 -20.40 -12.91 -9.70
C LEU A 415 -19.50 -13.64 -10.72
N ASP A 416 -19.88 -14.86 -11.09
CA ASP A 416 -19.06 -15.69 -11.97
C ASP A 416 -19.06 -15.10 -13.39
N TYR A 417 -20.20 -14.60 -13.86
CA TYR A 417 -20.27 -13.88 -15.13
C TYR A 417 -19.47 -12.57 -15.12
N ASN A 418 -19.49 -11.81 -14.03
CA ASN A 418 -18.71 -10.58 -13.93
C ASN A 418 -17.20 -10.87 -13.98
N LEU A 419 -16.74 -11.88 -13.25
CA LEU A 419 -15.35 -12.36 -13.29
C LEU A 419 -14.97 -12.87 -14.69
N GLU A 420 -15.84 -13.67 -15.30
CA GLU A 420 -15.65 -14.21 -16.64
C GLU A 420 -15.47 -13.10 -17.68
N VAL A 421 -16.35 -12.10 -17.69
CA VAL A 421 -16.27 -10.94 -18.59
C VAL A 421 -14.99 -10.14 -18.32
N GLY A 422 -14.61 -9.91 -17.06
CA GLY A 422 -13.36 -9.24 -16.73
C GLY A 422 -12.12 -9.96 -17.25
N CYS A 423 -12.07 -11.29 -17.10
CA CYS A 423 -10.99 -12.12 -17.65
C CYS A 423 -10.97 -12.08 -19.19
N GLN A 424 -12.13 -12.12 -19.85
CA GLN A 424 -12.24 -12.00 -21.31
C GLN A 424 -11.72 -10.64 -21.80
N ILE A 425 -12.12 -9.55 -21.15
CA ILE A 425 -11.64 -8.20 -21.47
C ILE A 425 -10.12 -8.13 -21.30
N LEU A 426 -9.57 -8.62 -20.18
CA LEU A 426 -8.13 -8.61 -19.95
C LEU A 426 -7.38 -9.42 -21.00
N ASN A 427 -7.91 -10.58 -21.41
CA ASN A 427 -7.37 -11.37 -22.51
C ASN A 427 -7.44 -10.63 -23.87
N ASN A 428 -8.52 -9.89 -24.12
CA ASN A 428 -8.64 -9.05 -25.30
C ASN A 428 -7.59 -7.93 -25.28
N LYS A 429 -7.36 -7.30 -24.13
CA LYS A 429 -6.29 -6.30 -23.94
C LYS A 429 -4.91 -6.94 -24.12
N TRP A 430 -4.68 -8.14 -23.59
CA TRP A 430 -3.44 -8.87 -23.85
C TRP A 430 -3.22 -9.02 -25.35
N ARG A 431 -4.21 -9.51 -26.10
CA ARG A 431 -4.10 -9.74 -27.55
C ARG A 431 -3.91 -8.44 -28.36
N ALA A 432 -4.56 -7.35 -27.94
CA ALA A 432 -4.57 -6.09 -28.68
C ALA A 432 -3.31 -5.22 -28.49
N ASN A 433 -2.46 -5.53 -27.52
CA ASN A 433 -1.31 -4.69 -27.15
C ASN A 433 0.04 -5.41 -27.34
N PRO A 434 1.15 -4.67 -27.52
CA PRO A 434 2.48 -5.25 -27.69
C PRO A 434 2.84 -6.19 -26.54
N LYS A 435 3.64 -7.21 -26.84
CA LYS A 435 4.18 -8.10 -25.80
C LYS A 435 5.44 -7.48 -25.20
N ILE A 436 5.60 -7.68 -23.91
CA ILE A 436 6.88 -7.52 -23.23
C ILE A 436 7.51 -8.91 -23.17
N GLY A 437 8.82 -8.96 -23.43
CA GLY A 437 9.61 -10.18 -23.46
C GLY A 437 9.13 -11.22 -24.46
N ASP A 438 9.25 -12.47 -24.05
CA ASP A 438 8.85 -13.67 -24.79
C ASP A 438 7.33 -13.89 -24.87
N GLY A 439 6.54 -13.03 -24.21
CA GLY A 439 5.09 -13.17 -24.11
C GLY A 439 4.64 -14.35 -23.26
N ASN A 440 5.50 -14.90 -22.39
CA ASN A 440 5.10 -15.92 -21.42
C ASN A 440 4.01 -15.37 -20.50
N ARG A 441 2.82 -15.99 -20.54
CA ARG A 441 1.65 -15.58 -19.76
C ARG A 441 1.83 -15.76 -18.26
N ASN A 442 2.74 -16.63 -17.83
CA ASN A 442 3.01 -16.79 -16.41
C ASN A 442 4.10 -15.83 -15.90
N VAL A 443 4.66 -14.95 -16.74
CA VAL A 443 5.53 -13.86 -16.27
C VAL A 443 4.66 -12.62 -16.05
N LEU A 444 4.61 -12.13 -14.80
CA LEU A 444 3.69 -11.05 -14.40
C LEU A 444 3.94 -9.76 -15.18
N GLU A 445 5.20 -9.39 -15.37
CA GLU A 445 5.59 -8.16 -16.09
C GLU A 445 5.20 -8.17 -17.56
N ASN A 446 5.00 -9.35 -18.15
CA ASN A 446 4.55 -9.44 -19.52
C ASN A 446 3.11 -8.89 -19.72
N TRP A 447 2.32 -8.80 -18.64
CA TRP A 447 0.93 -8.31 -18.66
C TRP A 447 0.80 -6.79 -18.57
N TYR A 448 1.89 -6.05 -18.33
CA TYR A 448 1.83 -4.63 -17.98
C TYR A 448 0.97 -3.78 -18.93
N PHE A 449 1.14 -3.92 -20.25
CA PHE A 449 0.32 -3.18 -21.22
C PHE A 449 -1.13 -3.65 -21.29
N ALA A 450 -1.41 -4.92 -21.00
CA ALA A 450 -2.77 -5.43 -20.93
C ALA A 450 -3.51 -4.81 -19.73
N VAL A 451 -2.84 -4.71 -18.59
CA VAL A 451 -3.38 -4.09 -17.36
C VAL A 451 -3.59 -2.59 -17.56
N TRP A 452 -2.62 -1.90 -18.17
CA TRP A 452 -2.79 -0.49 -18.50
C TRP A 452 -3.99 -0.28 -19.45
N ALA A 453 -4.09 -1.06 -20.53
CA ALA A 453 -5.21 -0.96 -21.46
C ALA A 453 -6.56 -1.37 -20.87
N TYR A 454 -6.58 -2.17 -19.79
CA TYR A 454 -7.77 -2.52 -19.03
C TYR A 454 -8.41 -1.27 -18.41
N ASN A 455 -7.59 -0.39 -17.83
CA ASN A 455 -8.03 0.90 -17.28
C ASN A 455 -8.00 2.05 -18.31
N ALA A 456 -7.93 1.72 -19.60
CA ALA A 456 -7.86 2.65 -20.74
C ALA A 456 -6.57 3.49 -20.88
N TRP A 457 -6.28 3.85 -22.14
CA TRP A 457 -5.08 4.58 -22.60
C TRP A 457 -5.15 6.11 -22.36
N THR A 458 -5.74 6.54 -21.23
CA THR A 458 -5.84 7.96 -20.87
C THR A 458 -4.46 8.54 -20.53
N GLU A 459 -4.32 9.87 -20.62
CA GLU A 459 -3.09 10.58 -20.26
C GLU A 459 -2.76 10.40 -18.77
N GLN A 460 -3.77 10.41 -17.91
CA GLN A 460 -3.65 10.22 -16.46
C GLN A 460 -3.10 8.84 -16.09
N ASN A 461 -3.30 7.84 -16.95
CA ASN A 461 -2.81 6.47 -16.75
C ASN A 461 -1.43 6.24 -17.36
N ASN A 462 -0.85 7.22 -18.05
CA ASN A 462 0.51 7.13 -18.55
C ASN A 462 1.52 7.40 -17.41
N PRO A 463 2.41 6.46 -17.07
CA PRO A 463 3.42 6.67 -16.03
C PRO A 463 4.39 7.83 -16.32
N ASN A 464 4.52 8.23 -17.58
CA ASN A 464 5.31 9.39 -18.00
C ASN A 464 4.62 10.73 -17.70
N TYR A 465 3.31 10.73 -17.44
CA TYR A 465 2.56 11.93 -17.07
C TYR A 465 2.49 12.06 -15.54
N TYR A 466 3.15 13.09 -14.99
CA TYR A 466 3.23 13.27 -13.53
C TYR A 466 1.98 13.95 -12.98
N THR A 467 1.16 13.19 -12.24
CA THR A 467 -0.03 13.67 -11.54
C THR A 467 0.15 13.76 -10.02
N GLY A 468 1.32 13.37 -9.50
CA GLY A 468 1.55 13.17 -8.06
C GLY A 468 1.00 11.84 -7.50
N GLN A 469 0.52 10.94 -8.36
CA GLN A 469 -0.02 9.62 -8.01
C GLN A 469 0.59 8.53 -8.91
N ASP A 470 0.66 7.29 -8.41
CA ASP A 470 1.05 6.13 -9.23
C ASP A 470 -0.02 5.83 -10.31
N ALA A 471 0.42 5.38 -11.49
CA ALA A 471 -0.47 4.92 -12.55
C ALA A 471 -1.22 3.64 -12.17
N TYR A 472 -2.36 3.37 -12.78
CA TYR A 472 -3.24 2.24 -12.43
C TYR A 472 -2.48 0.90 -12.39
N GLN A 473 -1.76 0.56 -13.46
CA GLN A 473 -1.00 -0.68 -13.57
C GLN A 473 0.14 -0.78 -12.55
N ASP A 474 0.76 0.35 -12.18
CA ASP A 474 1.79 0.37 -11.12
C ASP A 474 1.17 0.08 -9.75
N LYS A 475 -0.04 0.59 -9.50
CA LYS A 475 -0.80 0.28 -8.28
C LYS A 475 -1.22 -1.19 -8.25
N VAL A 476 -1.72 -1.74 -9.36
CA VAL A 476 -2.07 -3.18 -9.48
C VAL A 476 -0.85 -4.06 -9.21
N PHE A 477 0.31 -3.73 -9.79
CA PHE A 477 1.55 -4.47 -9.57
C PHE A 477 2.04 -4.38 -8.13
N GLY A 478 1.85 -3.23 -7.48
CA GLY A 478 2.16 -3.04 -6.05
C GLY A 478 1.27 -3.87 -5.11
N LEU A 479 0.05 -4.23 -5.52
CA LEU A 479 -0.84 -5.10 -4.71
C LEU A 479 -0.43 -6.57 -4.76
N MET A 480 0.19 -7.03 -5.84
CA MET A 480 0.70 -8.40 -5.96
C MET A 480 1.73 -8.63 -4.84
N GLY A 481 1.64 -9.74 -4.11
CA GLY A 481 2.60 -10.07 -3.03
C GLY A 481 2.39 -9.37 -1.68
N GLN A 482 1.43 -8.45 -1.54
CA GLN A 482 1.17 -7.77 -0.25
C GLN A 482 -0.05 -8.30 0.51
N LYS A 483 -1.06 -8.83 -0.19
CA LYS A 483 -2.41 -8.96 0.38
C LYS A 483 -3.09 -10.32 0.24
N TYR A 484 -2.60 -11.22 -0.61
CA TYR A 484 -3.32 -12.46 -0.93
C TYR A 484 -2.50 -13.69 -0.60
N ASN A 485 -3.15 -14.60 0.12
CA ASN A 485 -2.66 -15.88 0.62
C ASN A 485 -2.39 -16.92 -0.48
N SER A 486 -1.73 -16.54 -1.59
CA SER A 486 -1.10 -17.51 -2.48
C SER A 486 0.33 -17.75 -1.99
N ALA A 487 0.82 -18.97 -2.14
CA ALA A 487 2.13 -19.45 -1.67
C ALA A 487 3.34 -18.77 -2.36
N ILE A 488 3.16 -17.55 -2.86
CA ILE A 488 4.18 -16.70 -3.46
C ILE A 488 4.61 -15.65 -2.42
N THR A 489 5.63 -16.00 -1.65
CA THR A 489 6.36 -15.06 -0.79
C THR A 489 7.31 -14.21 -1.63
N PHE A 490 6.91 -13.03 -2.09
CA PHE A 490 7.87 -12.02 -2.59
C PHE A 490 7.48 -10.60 -2.12
N ALA A 491 8.45 -9.90 -1.53
CA ALA A 491 8.40 -8.45 -1.31
C ALA A 491 9.15 -7.74 -2.46
N PRO A 492 8.69 -6.58 -3.00
CA PRO A 492 7.44 -5.84 -2.81
C PRO A 492 6.62 -5.79 -4.12
N GLY A 493 6.01 -6.91 -4.50
CA GLY A 493 5.22 -7.03 -5.74
C GLY A 493 6.03 -7.12 -7.03
N ALA A 494 5.31 -7.26 -8.16
CA ALA A 494 5.93 -7.42 -9.48
C ALA A 494 6.71 -6.15 -9.89
N THR A 495 7.75 -6.32 -10.70
CA THR A 495 8.65 -5.22 -11.06
C THR A 495 7.93 -4.20 -11.94
N LYS A 496 7.80 -2.97 -11.43
CA LYS A 496 7.31 -1.83 -12.22
C LYS A 496 8.30 -1.51 -13.33
N LEU A 497 7.80 -1.29 -14.55
CA LEU A 497 8.66 -0.87 -15.65
C LEU A 497 9.18 0.56 -15.40
N PRO A 498 10.50 0.79 -15.47
CA PRO A 498 11.06 2.15 -15.39
C PRO A 498 10.41 3.06 -16.44
N LYS A 499 10.12 4.32 -16.06
CA LYS A 499 9.51 5.31 -16.97
C LYS A 499 10.28 5.49 -18.28
N SER A 500 11.61 5.42 -18.22
CA SER A 500 12.49 5.48 -19.40
C SER A 500 12.28 4.33 -20.40
N LEU A 501 11.69 3.22 -19.94
CA LEU A 501 11.34 2.03 -20.73
C LEU A 501 9.83 1.98 -21.02
N LEU A 502 9.13 3.11 -20.98
CA LEU A 502 7.70 3.18 -21.29
C LEU A 502 7.43 4.14 -22.46
N PRO A 503 6.38 3.90 -23.25
CA PRO A 503 6.05 4.71 -24.40
C PRO A 503 5.70 6.15 -23.99
N LEU A 504 6.24 7.14 -24.72
CA LEU A 504 5.90 8.55 -24.54
C LEU A 504 4.50 8.92 -25.06
N VAL A 505 3.93 8.09 -25.94
CA VAL A 505 2.62 8.30 -26.56
C VAL A 505 1.74 7.07 -26.41
N ASN A 506 0.45 7.28 -26.21
CA ASN A 506 -0.55 6.22 -26.05
C ASN A 506 -1.35 6.02 -27.35
N PRO A 507 -1.75 4.78 -27.70
CA PRO A 507 -1.19 3.51 -27.21
C PRO A 507 0.23 3.27 -27.76
N PRO A 508 1.03 2.38 -27.14
CA PRO A 508 2.34 2.00 -27.70
C PRO A 508 2.21 1.43 -29.11
N LYS A 509 3.20 1.72 -29.96
CA LYS A 509 3.25 1.15 -31.32
C LYS A 509 3.43 -0.37 -31.22
N LEU A 510 2.60 -1.12 -31.94
CA LEU A 510 2.68 -2.58 -32.02
C LEU A 510 4.02 -3.10 -32.59
N SER A 511 4.77 -2.27 -33.31
CA SER A 511 6.11 -2.59 -33.81
C SER A 511 7.23 -2.41 -32.77
N SER A 512 6.93 -1.82 -31.61
CA SER A 512 7.90 -1.60 -30.54
C SER A 512 8.24 -2.89 -29.79
N CYS A 513 9.52 -3.08 -29.51
CA CYS A 513 10.07 -4.23 -28.80
C CYS A 513 10.37 -3.83 -27.35
N TRP A 514 9.93 -4.63 -26.38
CA TRP A 514 10.12 -4.33 -24.97
C TRP A 514 10.67 -5.57 -24.25
N SER A 515 11.79 -5.43 -23.57
CA SER A 515 12.36 -6.51 -22.77
C SER A 515 11.61 -6.63 -21.44
N THR A 516 11.45 -7.86 -20.94
CA THR A 516 10.97 -8.07 -19.56
C THR A 516 11.92 -7.39 -18.58
N PRO A 517 11.43 -6.51 -17.69
CA PRO A 517 12.28 -5.86 -16.71
C PRO A 517 12.86 -6.89 -15.73
N THR A 518 13.97 -6.54 -15.09
CA THR A 518 14.64 -7.41 -14.11
C THR A 518 14.56 -6.79 -12.71
N PRO A 519 14.25 -7.57 -11.66
CA PRO A 519 13.90 -9.00 -11.71
C PRO A 519 12.51 -9.25 -12.35
N ALA A 520 12.35 -10.39 -13.04
CA ALA A 520 11.05 -10.83 -13.57
C ALA A 520 10.42 -11.85 -12.62
N HIS A 521 9.10 -11.90 -12.53
CA HIS A 521 8.39 -12.74 -11.57
C HIS A 521 7.43 -13.71 -12.25
N ILE A 522 7.44 -14.95 -11.75
CA ILE A 522 6.51 -15.99 -12.18
C ILE A 522 5.24 -15.91 -11.33
N GLY A 523 4.08 -15.96 -12.00
CA GLY A 523 2.76 -15.99 -11.39
C GLY A 523 2.36 -17.38 -10.90
N ASP A 524 1.14 -17.47 -10.40
CA ASP A 524 0.50 -18.67 -9.83
C ASP A 524 -0.44 -19.38 -10.81
N LEU A 525 -0.17 -19.27 -12.12
CA LEU A 525 -0.97 -19.97 -13.13
C LEU A 525 -0.85 -21.49 -12.92
N ALA A 526 -1.98 -22.15 -12.63
CA ALA A 526 -2.02 -23.59 -12.49
C ALA A 526 -1.85 -24.24 -13.85
N PHE A 527 -0.92 -25.19 -13.95
CA PHE A 527 -0.72 -25.97 -15.17
C PHE A 527 -1.75 -27.10 -15.21
N ASP A 528 -2.72 -27.00 -16.13
CA ASP A 528 -3.65 -28.09 -16.45
C ASP A 528 -3.45 -28.51 -17.92
N PRO A 529 -2.79 -29.65 -18.18
CA PRO A 529 -2.56 -30.14 -19.53
C PRO A 529 -3.84 -30.55 -20.29
N GLU A 530 -4.96 -30.84 -19.61
CA GLU A 530 -6.24 -31.16 -20.27
C GLU A 530 -7.06 -29.90 -20.58
N SER A 531 -7.03 -28.88 -19.70
CA SER A 531 -7.54 -27.52 -20.00
C SER A 531 -6.89 -26.94 -21.25
N LEU A 532 -5.57 -27.12 -21.39
CA LEU A 532 -4.80 -26.65 -22.54
C LEU A 532 -5.10 -27.44 -23.84
N MET A 533 -5.65 -28.67 -23.74
CA MET A 533 -6.08 -29.49 -24.89
C MET A 533 -7.56 -29.34 -25.25
N THR A 534 -8.42 -28.97 -24.30
CA THR A 534 -9.86 -28.67 -24.53
C THR A 534 -10.12 -27.19 -24.87
N ASN A 535 -9.25 -26.27 -24.44
CA ASN A 535 -9.23 -24.86 -24.85
C ASN A 535 -8.38 -24.62 -26.12
N GLY A 536 -8.30 -25.63 -27.00
CA GLY A 536 -7.74 -25.47 -28.36
C GLY A 536 -8.55 -24.54 -29.25
N ASP A 537 -9.64 -23.96 -28.71
CA ASP A 537 -10.59 -23.14 -29.39
C ASP A 537 -10.58 -21.70 -28.82
N TYR A 538 -10.40 -20.64 -29.62
CA TYR A 538 -11.22 -20.38 -30.80
C TYR A 538 -12.68 -20.19 -30.40
N TRP A 539 -13.51 -19.50 -31.11
CA TRP A 539 -13.43 -18.40 -32.06
C TRP A 539 -14.79 -17.74 -31.82
N TYR A 540 -14.96 -16.50 -32.30
CA TYR A 540 -16.31 -16.04 -32.63
C TYR A 540 -17.19 -15.74 -31.39
N ASN A 541 -17.32 -14.47 -31.04
CA ASN A 541 -18.54 -13.79 -31.51
C ASN A 541 -18.28 -12.41 -32.12
N TYR A 542 -17.15 -12.24 -32.81
CA TYR A 542 -17.06 -11.19 -33.83
C TYR A 542 -16.62 -11.80 -35.16
N TYR A 543 -17.57 -11.80 -36.07
CA TYR A 543 -17.46 -12.01 -37.51
C TYR A 543 -16.04 -11.78 -38.06
N ILE A 544 -15.41 -12.87 -38.49
CA ILE A 544 -14.27 -12.84 -39.40
C ILE A 544 -14.83 -12.47 -40.77
N ALA A 545 -14.70 -11.20 -41.16
CA ALA A 545 -14.48 -10.94 -42.57
C ALA A 545 -13.16 -11.65 -42.91
N LEU A 546 -13.22 -12.70 -43.73
CA LEU A 546 -12.05 -13.42 -44.24
C LEU A 546 -10.97 -12.42 -44.67
N GLN A 547 -9.97 -12.21 -43.82
CA GLN A 547 -8.70 -11.60 -44.18
C GLN A 547 -7.65 -12.72 -44.08
N PRO A 548 -6.88 -13.01 -45.14
CA PRO A 548 -6.59 -14.40 -45.46
C PRO A 548 -5.31 -15.00 -44.84
N ARG A 549 -4.53 -14.31 -44.00
CA ARG A 549 -3.12 -14.75 -43.74
C ARG A 549 -2.58 -14.45 -42.33
N GLY A 550 -2.19 -15.51 -41.58
CA GLY A 550 -1.16 -15.50 -40.53
C GLY A 550 -1.56 -15.33 -39.05
N ASP A 551 -2.65 -14.64 -38.73
CA ASP A 551 -3.00 -14.28 -37.35
C ASP A 551 -3.26 -15.47 -36.40
N TYR A 552 -3.70 -16.61 -36.96
CA TYR A 552 -3.86 -17.86 -36.22
C TYR A 552 -2.53 -18.44 -35.72
N TYR A 553 -1.48 -18.37 -36.54
CA TYR A 553 -0.18 -18.96 -36.21
C TYR A 553 0.57 -18.14 -35.15
N ALA A 554 0.42 -16.81 -35.17
CA ALA A 554 0.97 -15.94 -34.13
C ALA A 554 0.40 -16.28 -32.74
N GLN A 555 -0.89 -16.61 -32.67
CA GLN A 555 -1.56 -17.01 -31.43
C GLN A 555 -1.09 -18.39 -30.93
N ALA A 556 -0.97 -19.36 -31.85
CA ALA A 556 -0.48 -20.69 -31.52
C ALA A 556 0.98 -20.68 -30.98
N LEU A 557 1.82 -19.77 -31.46
CA LEU A 557 3.21 -19.64 -30.96
C LEU A 557 3.31 -19.17 -29.52
N GLY A 558 2.49 -18.20 -29.10
CA GLY A 558 2.49 -17.75 -27.70
C GLY A 558 2.18 -18.89 -26.73
N PHE A 559 1.28 -19.79 -27.12
CA PHE A 559 0.93 -21.00 -26.37
C PHE A 559 2.09 -22.00 -26.33
N TYR A 560 2.65 -22.36 -27.48
CA TYR A 560 3.73 -23.35 -27.52
C TYR A 560 5.01 -22.85 -26.83
N ASN A 561 5.34 -21.56 -26.94
CA ASN A 561 6.50 -20.97 -26.26
C ASN A 561 6.35 -20.99 -24.73
N THR A 562 5.13 -20.75 -24.23
CA THR A 562 4.80 -20.85 -22.80
C THR A 562 4.97 -22.29 -22.31
N LEU A 563 4.45 -23.27 -23.05
CA LEU A 563 4.63 -24.70 -22.75
C LEU A 563 6.10 -25.11 -22.75
N TYR A 564 6.87 -24.69 -23.74
CA TYR A 564 8.28 -25.03 -23.87
C TYR A 564 9.11 -24.54 -22.66
N SER A 565 8.78 -23.34 -22.17
CA SER A 565 9.50 -22.66 -21.08
C SER A 565 9.04 -23.09 -19.69
N SER A 566 7.92 -23.82 -19.58
CA SER A 566 7.40 -24.29 -18.30
C SER A 566 8.33 -25.33 -17.66
N PRO A 567 8.64 -25.21 -16.35
CA PRO A 567 9.37 -26.24 -15.60
C PRO A 567 8.50 -27.47 -15.30
N LEU A 568 7.19 -27.39 -15.53
CA LEU A 568 6.22 -28.45 -15.26
C LEU A 568 6.03 -29.42 -16.44
N VAL A 569 6.60 -29.10 -17.61
CA VAL A 569 6.49 -29.92 -18.83
C VAL A 569 7.64 -30.92 -18.91
N THR A 570 7.32 -32.20 -19.12
CA THR A 570 8.31 -33.29 -19.17
C THR A 570 9.24 -33.15 -20.39
N VAL A 571 10.40 -33.80 -20.33
CA VAL A 571 11.37 -33.81 -21.46
C VAL A 571 10.74 -34.42 -22.73
N ALA A 572 9.90 -35.44 -22.58
CA ALA A 572 9.19 -36.07 -23.70
C ALA A 572 8.20 -35.10 -24.35
N ASP A 573 7.42 -34.38 -23.55
CA ASP A 573 6.43 -33.41 -24.03
C ASP A 573 7.10 -32.18 -24.66
N LYS A 574 8.26 -31.74 -24.14
CA LYS A 574 9.04 -30.64 -24.76
C LYS A 574 9.49 -30.95 -26.18
N THR A 575 9.71 -32.21 -26.52
CA THR A 575 10.05 -32.62 -27.90
C THR A 575 8.86 -32.41 -28.84
N ILE A 576 7.65 -32.78 -28.40
CA ILE A 576 6.40 -32.59 -29.17
C ILE A 576 6.08 -31.10 -29.32
N VAL A 577 6.22 -30.33 -28.24
CA VAL A 577 6.03 -28.87 -28.24
C VAL A 577 7.01 -28.20 -29.20
N SER A 578 8.29 -28.61 -29.21
CA SER A 578 9.31 -28.08 -30.13
C SER A 578 8.94 -28.29 -31.60
N GLN A 579 8.39 -29.46 -31.95
CA GLN A 579 7.93 -29.75 -33.31
C GLN A 579 6.73 -28.87 -33.71
N LYS A 580 5.79 -28.63 -32.79
CA LYS A 580 4.65 -27.73 -33.01
C LYS A 580 5.09 -26.27 -33.17
N ILE A 581 6.08 -25.80 -32.40
CA ILE A 581 6.69 -24.48 -32.56
C ILE A 581 7.30 -24.34 -33.96
N LEU A 582 8.16 -25.28 -34.36
CA LEU A 582 8.81 -25.26 -35.68
C LEU A 582 7.81 -25.25 -36.84
N SER A 583 6.75 -26.06 -36.75
CA SER A 583 5.67 -26.07 -37.76
C SER A 583 4.95 -24.72 -37.84
N THR A 584 4.68 -24.12 -36.68
CA THR A 584 3.93 -22.86 -36.61
C THR A 584 4.79 -21.66 -37.03
N TYR A 585 6.09 -21.67 -36.71
CA TYR A 585 7.06 -20.73 -37.25
C TYR A 585 7.04 -20.74 -38.77
N GLY A 586 7.14 -21.91 -39.40
CA GLY A 586 7.10 -22.02 -40.87
C GLY A 586 5.88 -21.34 -41.47
N LYS A 587 4.68 -21.68 -40.98
CA LYS A 587 3.41 -21.14 -41.51
C LYS A 587 3.23 -19.63 -41.27
N LEU A 588 3.72 -19.13 -40.14
CA LEU A 588 3.68 -17.70 -39.84
C LEU A 588 4.66 -16.91 -40.71
N LEU A 589 5.86 -17.44 -40.96
CA LEU A 589 6.83 -16.84 -41.87
C LEU A 589 6.32 -16.84 -43.31
N ASP A 590 5.69 -17.91 -43.76
CA ASP A 590 5.09 -17.95 -45.10
C ASP A 590 3.97 -16.91 -45.25
N SER A 591 3.20 -16.67 -44.18
CA SER A 591 2.18 -15.62 -44.14
C SER A 591 2.81 -14.22 -44.16
N ALA A 592 3.92 -14.02 -43.44
CA ALA A 592 4.65 -12.76 -43.41
C ALA A 592 5.27 -12.43 -44.78
N ASP A 593 5.91 -13.41 -45.41
CA ASP A 593 6.48 -13.28 -46.76
C ASP A 593 5.38 -12.93 -47.77
N ALA A 594 4.20 -13.56 -47.67
CA ALA A 594 3.08 -13.27 -48.53
C ALA A 594 2.54 -11.84 -48.37
N LEU A 595 2.55 -11.28 -47.16
CA LEU A 595 2.17 -9.89 -46.88
C LEU A 595 3.20 -8.89 -47.42
N VAL A 596 4.49 -9.21 -47.35
CA VAL A 596 5.57 -8.38 -47.93
C VAL A 596 5.38 -8.19 -49.43
N LEU A 597 4.85 -9.19 -50.13
CA LEU A 597 4.59 -9.16 -51.58
C LEU A 597 3.41 -8.27 -51.97
N GLU A 598 2.52 -7.92 -51.03
CA GLU A 598 1.37 -7.05 -51.32
C GLU A 598 1.78 -5.58 -51.53
N ASN A 599 2.99 -5.20 -51.11
CA ASN A 599 3.58 -3.87 -51.31
C ASN A 599 2.68 -2.71 -50.83
N LYS A 600 2.11 -2.87 -49.63
CA LYS A 600 1.30 -1.87 -48.93
C LYS A 600 1.86 -1.64 -47.53
N ASP A 601 1.84 -0.41 -47.05
CA ASP A 601 2.36 -0.03 -45.72
C ASP A 601 1.66 -0.82 -44.59
N THR A 602 0.35 -1.03 -44.72
CA THR A 602 -0.45 -1.83 -43.77
C THR A 602 -0.07 -3.32 -43.78
N SER A 603 0.30 -3.86 -44.94
CA SER A 603 0.79 -5.24 -45.07
C SER A 603 2.23 -5.37 -44.55
N TYR A 604 3.08 -4.36 -44.73
CA TYR A 604 4.44 -4.32 -44.16
C TYR A 604 4.43 -4.25 -42.63
N ALA A 605 3.56 -3.42 -42.04
CA ALA A 605 3.39 -3.36 -40.60
C ALA A 605 2.93 -4.72 -40.01
N THR A 606 2.05 -5.43 -40.72
CA THR A 606 1.56 -6.75 -40.29
C THR A 606 2.62 -7.84 -40.47
N ALA A 607 3.34 -7.84 -41.60
CA ALA A 607 4.45 -8.76 -41.82
C ALA A 607 5.56 -8.61 -40.77
N ALA A 608 5.92 -7.37 -40.43
CA ALA A 608 6.89 -7.09 -39.37
C ALA A 608 6.46 -7.69 -38.02
N LYS A 609 5.17 -7.61 -37.66
CA LYS A 609 4.67 -8.25 -36.43
C LYS A 609 4.84 -9.77 -36.46
N TYR A 610 4.55 -10.41 -37.59
CA TYR A 610 4.66 -11.88 -37.72
C TYR A 610 6.11 -12.36 -37.61
N TYR A 611 7.03 -11.69 -38.30
CA TYR A 611 8.46 -11.97 -38.15
C TYR A 611 8.95 -11.75 -36.72
N TRP A 612 8.55 -10.66 -36.09
CA TRP A 612 8.89 -10.37 -34.69
C TRP A 612 8.36 -11.44 -33.73
N THR A 613 7.14 -11.93 -33.97
CA THR A 613 6.52 -13.00 -33.17
C THR A 613 7.34 -14.28 -33.19
N VAL A 614 7.92 -14.64 -34.34
CA VAL A 614 8.82 -15.80 -34.45
C VAL A 614 10.08 -15.58 -33.62
N LEU A 615 10.64 -14.36 -33.62
CA LEU A 615 11.85 -14.00 -32.87
C LEU A 615 11.68 -14.01 -31.34
N GLN A 616 10.43 -14.01 -30.84
CA GLN A 616 10.16 -14.02 -29.39
C GLN A 616 10.16 -15.42 -28.77
N GLY A 617 10.16 -16.48 -29.59
CA GLY A 617 10.18 -17.85 -29.05
C GLY A 617 11.56 -18.49 -29.03
N PRO A 618 11.65 -19.76 -28.60
CA PRO A 618 12.92 -20.45 -28.43
C PRO A 618 13.64 -20.65 -29.77
N ILE A 619 14.97 -20.56 -29.73
CA ILE A 619 15.82 -20.81 -30.90
C ILE A 619 15.94 -22.33 -31.09
N LEU A 620 14.98 -22.90 -31.81
CA LEU A 620 14.93 -24.33 -32.14
C LEU A 620 15.58 -24.67 -33.49
N ASP A 621 15.56 -23.72 -34.43
CA ASP A 621 16.25 -23.77 -35.72
C ASP A 621 16.84 -22.38 -36.05
N PRO A 622 18.18 -22.26 -36.11
CA PRO A 622 18.85 -21.00 -36.47
C PRO A 622 18.39 -20.44 -37.82
N LYS A 623 18.07 -21.28 -38.81
CA LYS A 623 17.66 -20.81 -40.16
C LYS A 623 16.31 -20.11 -40.15
N ILE A 624 15.38 -20.59 -39.32
CA ILE A 624 14.07 -19.95 -39.12
C ILE A 624 14.25 -18.59 -38.44
N THR A 625 15.15 -18.54 -37.44
CA THR A 625 15.47 -17.30 -36.71
C THR A 625 16.09 -16.24 -37.62
N ASP A 626 17.00 -16.64 -38.51
CA ASP A 626 17.63 -15.75 -39.48
C ASP A 626 16.65 -15.24 -40.54
N ARG A 627 15.76 -16.12 -41.04
CA ARG A 627 14.67 -15.74 -41.95
C ARG A 627 13.75 -14.71 -41.29
N ALA A 628 13.35 -14.95 -40.05
CA ALA A 628 12.51 -14.03 -39.28
C ALA A 628 13.21 -12.67 -39.06
N ARG A 629 14.48 -12.68 -38.68
CA ARG A 629 15.27 -11.45 -38.43
C ARG A 629 15.39 -10.59 -39.68
N THR A 630 15.75 -11.21 -40.80
CA THR A 630 15.91 -10.52 -42.08
C THR A 630 14.57 -9.97 -42.58
N GLY A 631 13.51 -10.79 -42.49
CA GLY A 631 12.15 -10.38 -42.84
C GLY A 631 11.65 -9.20 -42.01
N TYR A 632 11.86 -9.24 -40.68
CA TYR A 632 11.49 -8.15 -39.77
C TYR A 632 12.17 -6.84 -40.15
N GLN A 633 13.49 -6.85 -40.33
CA GLN A 633 14.26 -5.65 -40.67
C GLN A 633 13.76 -5.01 -41.98
N ASN A 634 13.50 -5.84 -43.00
CA ASN A 634 13.04 -5.37 -44.31
C ASN A 634 11.59 -4.86 -44.27
N ALA A 635 10.69 -5.54 -43.56
CA ALA A 635 9.29 -5.15 -43.45
C ALA A 635 9.11 -3.90 -42.56
N ALA A 636 9.81 -3.82 -41.44
CA ALA A 636 9.74 -2.69 -40.51
C ALA A 636 10.27 -1.40 -41.15
N ALA A 637 11.32 -1.47 -41.98
CA ALA A 637 11.86 -0.32 -42.70
C ALA A 637 10.86 0.28 -43.72
N LYS A 638 9.92 -0.53 -44.22
CA LYS A 638 8.92 -0.15 -45.22
C LYS A 638 7.54 0.19 -44.64
N ALA A 639 7.36 0.04 -43.33
CA ALA A 639 6.08 0.28 -42.64
C ALA A 639 5.94 1.72 -42.09
N ASN A 640 6.87 2.63 -42.43
CA ASN A 640 6.96 4.00 -41.92
C ASN A 640 6.49 5.04 -42.94
#